data_AF-A0A319BM40-F1
#
_entry.id   AF-A0A319BM40-F1
#
_cell.length_a   1.000
_cell.length_b   1.000
_cell.length_c   1.000
_cell.angle_alpha   90.00
_cell.angle_beta   90.00
_cell.angle_gamma   90.00
#
_symmetry.space_group_name_H-M   'P 1'
#
loop_
_entity.id
_entity.type
_entity.pdbx_description
1 polymer ?
#
loop_
_entity_poly.entity_id
_entity_poly.type
_entity_poly.pdbx_seq_one_letter_code
_entity_poly.pdbx_strand_id
1 'polypeptide(L)'
;MYLARAVRCPPHLRATYVEISNYFRGRQLGRLSALQAHSTPVRSFHEFSEKHRSNVTSSEFLDKFKQSMEFPQTPLDIDTLYSHDHEGQSVLLHGYLDKRDDMGKELSFARFYDHTMGRTIQLLSNSQSNTLPQLKKISRGSPVVVQGTVKRRVTKTAEEERNDYLEIALESIQPLNEFPREIVLFGKNIVHPPKHRHLQLRSDKELRDALRFRAQARNVCRETLEQLKPAFVEIETPLLFKSTPEGAREFIVPTRKKGKAYALPQSPQQYKQILMASGIPRYFQFARCFRDEDLRADRQPEFTQLDLEMAFAAGHDVMAVVEELIRGLWGNMMPEPVPSGPFRRMTYQEAMTRYGSDKPDTRHGMEIHRVEHLLPADLVSKITPLTDPIVEAFKMDTVEQLPSATREFVSRFFDSTEGEPFNKNPDGAPGIFIYDEGQPLKGLGPLGFEAAEKVQEMLDLSHGDLLILQARPQAPFAGGATQLGSIRRAMAAASIAEDLREAPPGFEFLWIVDFPLFSPTDASEPGQGGTAGLSATHHPFTAPKTSSDVDLLSKDPTKALADHYDLVVNGVELGGGSRRIHCALTQNYIFKEILKMPKERIDEFQHLLNALWAGCPPHAGFALGFDRLITVMLGKESVRDVIAFPKIGKKGEDAMVKAPGKISEEVARLYNIKL
;
A
#
# COMPACT_ATOMS: atom_id res chain seq x y z
N MET A 1 1.78 -40.33 -51.11
CA MET A 1 2.83 -40.65 -50.11
C MET A 1 2.32 -40.22 -48.74
N TYR A 2 1.32 -40.90 -48.18
CA TYR A 2 1.43 -41.91 -47.08
C TYR A 2 2.14 -41.34 -45.83
N LEU A 3 1.37 -40.82 -44.84
CA LEU A 3 0.97 -41.44 -43.53
C LEU A 3 2.14 -41.59 -42.53
N ALA A 4 2.04 -41.58 -41.19
CA ALA A 4 1.16 -41.08 -40.13
C ALA A 4 1.75 -41.59 -38.79
N ARG A 5 1.65 -40.78 -37.72
CA ARG A 5 1.46 -41.06 -36.27
C ARG A 5 1.95 -42.37 -35.58
N ALA A 6 2.33 -42.17 -34.29
CA ALA A 6 2.10 -42.99 -33.08
C ALA A 6 3.24 -43.95 -32.61
N VAL A 7 3.60 -44.15 -31.32
CA VAL A 7 3.07 -43.79 -29.98
C VAL A 7 4.03 -44.31 -28.86
N ARG A 8 3.88 -43.77 -27.61
CA ARG A 8 4.18 -44.32 -26.23
C ARG A 8 5.44 -43.90 -25.43
N CYS A 9 5.20 -43.24 -24.28
CA CYS A 9 6.08 -43.02 -23.10
C CYS A 9 6.03 -44.21 -22.08
N PRO A 10 6.53 -44.11 -20.81
CA PRO A 10 7.88 -44.27 -20.21
C PRO A 10 7.93 -45.44 -19.14
N PRO A 11 8.96 -45.71 -18.26
CA PRO A 11 9.36 -44.87 -17.08
C PRO A 11 10.83 -44.97 -16.51
N HIS A 12 11.24 -43.94 -15.75
CA HIS A 12 12.13 -43.84 -14.55
C HIS A 12 13.54 -44.51 -14.36
N LEU A 13 14.53 -43.68 -13.94
CA LEU A 13 15.46 -43.75 -12.76
C LEU A 13 16.86 -43.19 -13.11
N ARG A 14 17.28 -42.01 -12.60
CA ARG A 14 18.07 -41.77 -11.34
C ARG A 14 19.28 -42.69 -11.13
N ALA A 15 20.47 -42.22 -11.53
CA ALA A 15 21.83 -42.51 -11.03
C ALA A 15 22.80 -41.79 -11.99
N THR A 16 23.86 -41.05 -11.64
CA THR A 16 24.65 -41.01 -10.40
C THR A 16 25.54 -39.75 -10.39
N TYR A 17 25.37 -38.91 -9.37
CA TYR A 17 26.32 -37.84 -8.99
C TYR A 17 27.67 -38.41 -8.49
N VAL A 18 27.71 -39.73 -8.25
CA VAL A 18 28.86 -40.50 -7.75
C VAL A 18 29.95 -40.67 -8.81
N GLU A 19 29.61 -40.74 -10.10
CA GLU A 19 30.60 -40.91 -11.17
C GLU A 19 31.43 -39.65 -11.41
N ILE A 20 30.83 -38.46 -11.22
CA ILE A 20 31.54 -37.18 -11.32
C ILE A 20 32.46 -36.97 -10.11
N SER A 21 32.03 -37.37 -8.91
CA SER A 21 32.85 -37.28 -7.69
C SER A 21 34.08 -38.19 -7.72
N ASN A 22 34.03 -39.30 -8.44
CA ASN A 22 35.15 -40.25 -8.53
C ASN A 22 36.23 -39.80 -9.52
N TYR A 23 35.89 -38.96 -10.51
CA TYR A 23 36.86 -38.39 -11.45
C TYR A 23 37.82 -37.38 -10.78
N PHE A 24 37.38 -36.69 -9.73
CA PHE A 24 38.19 -35.66 -9.05
C PHE A 24 39.08 -36.16 -7.90
N ARG A 25 38.91 -37.41 -7.42
CA ARG A 25 39.65 -37.93 -6.24
C ARG A 25 40.88 -38.80 -6.57
N GLY A 26 41.29 -38.89 -7.83
CA GLY A 26 42.23 -39.92 -8.30
C GLY A 26 43.69 -39.54 -8.59
N ARG A 27 44.23 -38.37 -8.20
CA ARG A 27 45.65 -38.05 -8.48
C ARG A 27 46.40 -37.42 -7.30
N GLN A 28 47.37 -38.16 -6.77
CA GLN A 28 48.43 -37.65 -5.90
C GLN A 28 49.72 -37.34 -6.70
N LEU A 29 50.12 -36.07 -6.60
CA LEU A 29 51.48 -35.48 -6.48
C LEU A 29 52.67 -35.97 -7.33
N GLY A 30 53.16 -35.06 -8.19
CA GLY A 30 54.58 -34.87 -8.49
C GLY A 30 55.04 -33.50 -7.97
N ARG A 31 56.11 -33.47 -7.15
CA ARG A 31 56.76 -32.26 -6.63
C ARG A 31 57.36 -31.43 -7.77
N LEU A 32 57.34 -30.09 -7.66
CA LEU A 32 58.47 -29.19 -7.97
C LEU A 32 58.22 -27.73 -7.52
N SER A 33 59.24 -27.21 -6.84
CA SER A 33 59.72 -25.81 -6.62
C SER A 33 58.76 -24.64 -6.33
N ALA A 34 58.93 -24.15 -5.09
CA ALA A 34 58.87 -22.76 -4.61
C ALA A 34 58.52 -21.63 -5.60
N LEU A 35 57.37 -21.00 -5.36
CA LEU A 35 57.11 -19.59 -5.66
C LEU A 35 56.34 -18.98 -4.47
N GLN A 36 56.85 -17.86 -3.96
CA GLN A 36 56.28 -17.09 -2.86
C GLN A 36 54.90 -16.57 -3.23
N ALA A 37 53.88 -16.94 -2.45
CA ALA A 37 52.54 -16.39 -2.55
C ALA A 37 52.36 -15.29 -1.50
N HIS A 38 52.08 -14.07 -1.95
CA HIS A 38 51.58 -12.99 -1.10
C HIS A 38 50.20 -13.39 -0.54
N SER A 39 50.10 -13.46 0.79
CA SER A 39 48.86 -13.64 1.52
C SER A 39 47.97 -12.41 1.36
N THR A 40 46.92 -12.52 0.56
CA THR A 40 45.75 -11.64 0.64
C THR A 40 44.77 -12.25 1.64
N PRO A 41 44.23 -11.49 2.60
CA PRO A 41 43.34 -12.05 3.61
C PRO A 41 42.01 -12.40 2.96
N VAL A 42 41.62 -13.68 3.06
CA VAL A 42 40.27 -14.16 2.81
C VAL A 42 39.35 -13.38 3.75
N ARG A 43 38.55 -12.45 3.20
CA ARG A 43 37.48 -11.78 3.95
C ARG A 43 36.46 -12.85 4.35
N SER A 44 36.44 -13.16 5.64
CA SER A 44 35.45 -14.03 6.26
C SER A 44 34.05 -13.41 6.10
N PHE A 45 33.19 -14.12 5.38
CA PHE A 45 31.75 -13.90 5.41
C PHE A 45 31.18 -14.54 6.68
N HIS A 46 31.36 -13.91 7.85
CA HIS A 46 30.62 -14.31 9.06
C HIS A 46 30.55 -13.16 10.06
N GLU A 47 29.61 -12.24 9.85
CA GLU A 47 29.22 -11.29 10.88
C GLU A 47 27.71 -11.38 11.10
N PHE A 48 27.30 -12.49 11.74
CA PHE A 48 26.17 -12.53 12.69
C PHE A 48 26.09 -13.84 13.51
N SER A 49 27.07 -14.76 13.45
CA SER A 49 26.92 -16.10 14.05
C SER A 49 28.04 -16.59 14.98
N GLU A 50 29.19 -15.92 15.10
CA GLU A 50 30.32 -16.55 15.83
C GLU A 50 30.27 -16.43 17.36
N LYS A 51 29.57 -15.44 17.93
CA LYS A 51 29.55 -15.27 19.40
C LYS A 51 28.72 -16.32 20.16
N HIS A 52 27.80 -17.04 19.52
CA HIS A 52 26.94 -18.03 20.17
C HIS A 52 27.28 -19.50 19.84
N ARG A 53 28.26 -19.76 18.97
CA ARG A 53 28.60 -21.12 18.53
C ARG A 53 29.75 -21.78 19.29
N SER A 54 30.31 -21.13 20.30
CA SER A 54 31.60 -21.54 20.88
C SER A 54 31.58 -22.78 21.79
N ASN A 55 30.47 -23.51 21.97
CA ASN A 55 30.44 -24.70 22.84
C ASN A 55 29.52 -25.87 22.42
N VAL A 56 28.88 -25.85 21.25
CA VAL A 56 27.98 -26.96 20.83
C VAL A 56 28.70 -27.84 19.80
N THR A 57 28.94 -29.10 20.15
CA THR A 57 29.52 -30.08 19.20
C THR A 57 28.56 -30.32 18.04
N SER A 58 29.09 -30.61 16.85
CA SER A 58 28.24 -30.81 15.66
C SER A 58 27.21 -31.92 15.79
N SER A 59 27.43 -32.91 16.68
CA SER A 59 26.46 -33.97 16.96
C SER A 59 25.24 -33.48 17.74
N GLU A 60 25.44 -32.63 18.75
CA GLU A 60 24.37 -32.31 19.72
C GLU A 60 23.22 -31.50 19.08
N PHE A 61 23.53 -30.50 18.24
CA PHE A 61 22.47 -29.73 17.59
C PHE A 61 21.76 -30.55 16.50
N LEU A 62 22.46 -31.47 15.84
CA LEU A 62 21.86 -32.37 14.85
C LEU A 62 20.92 -33.37 15.52
N ASP A 63 21.26 -33.89 16.70
CA ASP A 63 20.39 -34.80 17.44
C ASP A 63 19.15 -34.07 17.98
N LYS A 64 19.29 -32.84 18.46
CA LYS A 64 18.14 -31.97 18.80
C LYS A 64 17.24 -31.72 17.59
N PHE A 65 17.83 -31.48 16.42
CA PHE A 65 17.07 -31.29 15.18
C PHE A 65 16.34 -32.56 14.74
N LYS A 66 16.96 -33.75 14.83
CA LYS A 66 16.27 -35.02 14.56
C LYS A 66 15.06 -35.21 15.47
N GLN A 67 15.22 -34.93 16.77
CA GLN A 67 14.13 -35.01 17.74
C GLN A 67 13.01 -34.02 17.41
N SER A 68 13.30 -32.83 16.87
CA SER A 68 12.26 -31.88 16.49
C SER A 68 11.57 -32.18 15.16
N MET A 69 12.07 -33.13 14.37
CA MET A 69 11.40 -33.62 13.17
C MET A 69 10.33 -34.68 13.49
N GLU A 70 10.45 -35.37 14.62
CA GLU A 70 9.55 -36.43 15.06
C GLU A 70 8.62 -35.91 16.17
N PHE A 71 7.43 -35.44 15.76
CA PHE A 71 6.36 -35.08 16.68
C PHE A 71 4.98 -35.42 16.10
N PRO A 72 4.00 -35.79 16.94
CA PRO A 72 2.65 -36.14 16.49
C PRO A 72 1.92 -34.95 15.85
N GLN A 73 0.99 -35.20 14.93
CA GLN A 73 0.11 -34.15 14.41
C GLN A 73 -0.95 -33.80 15.45
N THR A 74 -1.33 -32.52 15.54
CA THR A 74 -2.51 -32.11 16.30
C THR A 74 -3.59 -31.58 15.37
N PRO A 75 -4.85 -32.05 15.52
CA PRO A 75 -5.99 -31.44 14.86
C PRO A 75 -6.57 -30.26 15.65
N LEU A 76 -6.04 -29.95 16.84
CA LEU A 76 -6.67 -29.05 17.80
C LEU A 76 -5.90 -27.73 17.93
N ASP A 77 -6.62 -26.62 17.85
CA ASP A 77 -6.18 -25.29 18.27
C ASP A 77 -6.93 -24.85 19.54
N ILE A 78 -6.51 -23.72 20.13
CA ILE A 78 -7.10 -23.27 21.40
C ILE A 78 -8.55 -22.82 21.19
N ASP A 79 -8.88 -22.16 20.07
CA ASP A 79 -10.26 -21.72 19.84
C ASP A 79 -11.23 -22.90 19.71
N THR A 80 -10.82 -23.98 19.05
CA THR A 80 -11.57 -25.24 19.00
C THR A 80 -11.72 -25.84 20.39
N LEU A 81 -10.66 -25.83 21.20
CA LEU A 81 -10.71 -26.29 22.59
C LEU A 81 -11.71 -25.50 23.45
N TYR A 82 -11.90 -24.20 23.20
CA TYR A 82 -12.90 -23.39 23.91
C TYR A 82 -14.33 -23.52 23.35
N SER A 83 -14.48 -24.03 22.12
CA SER A 83 -15.80 -24.16 21.46
C SER A 83 -16.63 -25.36 21.93
N HIS A 84 -16.00 -26.35 22.57
CA HIS A 84 -16.64 -27.57 23.08
C HIS A 84 -16.16 -27.88 24.50
N ASP A 85 -16.89 -28.76 25.22
CA ASP A 85 -16.44 -29.21 26.54
C ASP A 85 -15.39 -30.31 26.41
N HIS A 86 -14.16 -29.96 26.79
CA HIS A 86 -13.00 -30.85 26.78
C HIS A 86 -12.46 -31.12 28.18
N GLU A 87 -13.18 -30.75 29.25
CA GLU A 87 -12.70 -30.95 30.62
C GLU A 87 -12.35 -32.41 30.91
N GLY A 88 -11.17 -32.64 31.50
CA GLY A 88 -10.66 -33.97 31.81
C GLY A 88 -10.07 -34.75 30.63
N GLN A 89 -10.13 -34.22 29.40
CA GLN A 89 -9.55 -34.88 28.23
C GLN A 89 -8.04 -34.59 28.12
N SER A 90 -7.27 -35.60 27.72
CA SER A 90 -5.86 -35.42 27.33
C SER A 90 -5.81 -34.85 25.92
N VAL A 91 -5.12 -33.73 25.74
CA VAL A 91 -5.00 -33.00 24.48
C VAL A 91 -3.53 -32.81 24.12
N LEU A 92 -3.27 -32.70 22.82
CA LEU A 92 -1.97 -32.39 22.24
C LEU A 92 -2.09 -31.04 21.53
N LEU A 93 -1.23 -30.08 21.84
CA LEU A 93 -1.23 -28.76 21.20
C LEU A 93 0.16 -28.40 20.70
N HIS A 94 0.21 -27.69 19.57
CA HIS A 94 1.43 -27.11 19.00
C HIS A 94 1.38 -25.61 19.13
N GLY A 95 2.49 -24.99 19.47
CA GLY A 95 2.52 -23.56 19.67
C GLY A 95 3.82 -23.05 20.24
N TYR A 96 3.73 -21.95 20.98
CA TYR A 96 4.88 -21.20 21.46
C TYR A 96 4.73 -20.87 22.93
N LEU A 97 5.80 -21.13 23.69
CA LEU A 97 5.85 -20.79 25.11
C LEU A 97 5.99 -19.28 25.28
N ASP A 98 5.21 -18.68 26.17
CA ASP A 98 5.29 -17.27 26.54
C ASP A 98 5.72 -17.13 28.02
N LYS A 99 5.26 -16.08 28.71
CA LYS A 99 5.69 -15.74 30.07
C LYS A 99 5.46 -16.93 30.99
N ARG A 100 6.51 -17.28 31.74
CA ARG A 100 6.46 -18.27 32.83
C ARG A 100 6.54 -17.55 34.17
N ASP A 101 5.65 -17.93 35.07
CA ASP A 101 5.59 -17.44 36.45
C ASP A 101 5.85 -18.63 37.39
N ASP A 102 6.95 -18.55 38.14
CA ASP A 102 7.40 -19.60 39.06
C ASP A 102 6.86 -19.32 40.47
N MET A 103 5.88 -20.11 40.93
CA MET A 103 5.30 -20.03 42.27
C MET A 103 6.07 -20.93 43.24
N GLY A 104 7.27 -20.46 43.62
CA GLY A 104 8.19 -21.21 44.46
C GLY A 104 8.92 -22.34 43.72
N LYS A 105 9.36 -23.37 44.45
CA LYS A 105 10.13 -24.48 43.87
C LYS A 105 9.25 -25.55 43.23
N GLU A 106 7.99 -25.64 43.62
CA GLU A 106 7.10 -26.78 43.35
C GLU A 106 6.04 -26.52 42.30
N LEU A 107 5.89 -25.29 41.81
CA LEU A 107 4.81 -24.93 40.91
C LEU A 107 5.26 -23.87 39.91
N SER A 108 4.95 -24.07 38.63
CA SER A 108 5.14 -23.07 37.59
C SER A 108 3.91 -23.02 36.69
N PHE A 109 3.55 -21.80 36.33
CA PHE A 109 2.56 -21.51 35.30
C PHE A 109 3.28 -20.95 34.08
N ALA A 110 2.84 -21.29 32.88
CA ALA A 110 3.32 -20.65 31.67
C ALA A 110 2.17 -20.32 30.73
N ARG A 111 2.20 -19.15 30.09
CA ARG A 111 1.33 -18.91 28.95
C ARG A 111 1.83 -19.67 27.74
N PHE A 112 0.90 -20.17 26.94
CA PHE A 112 1.15 -20.84 25.68
C PHE A 112 0.26 -20.23 24.62
N TYR A 113 0.86 -19.73 23.53
CA TYR A 113 0.13 -19.44 22.30
C TYR A 113 0.03 -20.72 21.49
N ASP A 114 -1.10 -20.98 20.86
CA ASP A 114 -1.15 -22.01 19.85
C ASP A 114 -0.37 -21.62 18.58
N HIS A 115 -0.31 -22.56 17.64
CA HIS A 115 0.34 -22.37 16.34
C HIS A 115 -0.35 -21.30 15.48
N THR A 116 -1.62 -20.98 15.73
CA THR A 116 -2.34 -19.88 15.06
C THR A 116 -1.94 -18.50 15.64
N MET A 117 -1.39 -18.48 16.86
CA MET A 117 -1.10 -17.29 17.64
C MET A 117 -2.33 -16.38 17.82
N GLY A 118 -3.53 -16.97 17.80
CA GLY A 118 -4.81 -16.29 17.95
C GLY A 118 -5.19 -16.10 19.41
N ARG A 119 -4.94 -17.13 20.23
CA ARG A 119 -5.30 -17.17 21.65
C ARG A 119 -4.19 -17.77 22.51
N THR A 120 -4.24 -17.51 23.81
CA THR A 120 -3.38 -18.13 24.80
C THR A 120 -4.15 -19.04 25.72
N ILE A 121 -3.47 -20.04 26.28
CA ILE A 121 -3.96 -20.85 27.40
C ILE A 121 -2.85 -20.99 28.46
N GLN A 122 -3.24 -21.20 29.71
CA GLN A 122 -2.32 -21.46 30.80
C GLN A 122 -1.87 -22.94 30.80
N LEU A 123 -0.57 -23.16 30.87
CA LEU A 123 0.03 -24.45 31.20
C LEU A 123 0.37 -24.49 32.69
N LEU A 124 0.03 -25.59 33.34
CA LEU A 124 0.29 -25.87 34.75
C LEU A 124 1.28 -27.03 34.86
N SER A 125 2.39 -26.84 35.57
CA SER A 125 3.32 -27.91 35.92
C SER A 125 3.73 -27.81 37.39
N ASN A 126 3.63 -28.93 38.11
CA ASN A 126 3.95 -29.02 39.55
C ASN A 126 5.11 -29.98 39.82
N SER A 127 5.56 -30.06 41.08
CA SER A 127 6.68 -30.93 41.51
C SER A 127 6.40 -32.43 41.34
N GLN A 128 5.12 -32.83 41.27
CA GLN A 128 4.71 -34.21 41.01
C GLN A 128 4.82 -34.57 39.53
N SER A 129 4.86 -33.56 38.64
CA SER A 129 5.05 -33.72 37.20
C SER A 129 6.54 -33.71 36.84
N ASN A 130 6.96 -34.64 35.97
CA ASN A 130 8.34 -34.66 35.44
C ASN A 130 8.65 -33.50 34.48
N THR A 131 7.66 -32.65 34.19
CA THR A 131 7.75 -31.55 33.21
C THR A 131 8.27 -30.24 33.81
N LEU A 132 8.24 -30.07 35.14
CA LEU A 132 8.62 -28.81 35.78
C LEU A 132 10.10 -28.41 35.49
N PRO A 133 11.08 -29.32 35.56
CA PRO A 133 12.46 -28.99 35.18
C PRO A 133 12.62 -28.71 33.69
N GLN A 134 11.84 -29.36 32.82
CA GLN A 134 11.88 -29.17 31.37
C GLN A 134 11.33 -27.78 31.01
N LEU A 135 10.15 -27.43 31.54
CA LEU A 135 9.51 -26.13 31.38
C LEU A 135 10.41 -24.99 31.87
N LYS A 136 11.18 -25.21 32.94
CA LYS A 136 12.15 -24.23 33.46
C LYS A 136 13.34 -23.97 32.53
N LYS A 137 13.74 -24.96 31.73
CA LYS A 137 14.87 -24.88 30.78
C LYS A 137 14.49 -24.16 29.48
N ILE A 138 13.28 -24.40 28.98
CA ILE A 138 12.78 -23.85 27.71
C ILE A 138 12.65 -22.34 27.81
N SER A 139 13.22 -21.63 26.84
CA SER A 139 13.15 -20.18 26.76
C SER A 139 11.81 -19.71 26.20
N ARG A 140 11.38 -18.53 26.66
CA ARG A 140 10.24 -17.80 26.12
C ARG A 140 10.39 -17.62 24.61
N GLY A 141 9.30 -17.80 23.86
CA GLY A 141 9.28 -17.75 22.40
C GLY A 141 9.70 -19.06 21.72
N SER A 142 10.04 -20.12 22.47
CA SER A 142 10.38 -21.41 21.85
C SER A 142 9.13 -22.11 21.32
N PRO A 143 9.13 -22.62 20.08
CA PRO A 143 8.09 -23.53 19.62
C PRO A 143 8.15 -24.84 20.39
N VAL A 144 7.00 -25.32 20.84
CA VAL A 144 6.86 -26.50 21.68
C VAL A 144 5.65 -27.32 21.25
N VAL A 145 5.74 -28.63 21.46
CA VAL A 145 4.60 -29.55 21.50
C VAL A 145 4.29 -29.81 22.96
N VAL A 146 3.03 -29.66 23.34
CA VAL A 146 2.56 -29.89 24.70
C VAL A 146 1.49 -30.97 24.69
N GLN A 147 1.59 -31.91 25.61
CA GLN A 147 0.54 -32.86 25.92
C GLN A 147 0.11 -32.66 27.36
N GLY A 148 -1.19 -32.68 27.63
CA GLY A 148 -1.70 -32.56 28.98
C GLY A 148 -3.20 -32.72 29.09
N THR A 149 -3.68 -32.83 30.33
CA THR A 149 -5.10 -32.94 30.62
C THR A 149 -5.72 -31.55 30.81
N VAL A 150 -6.84 -31.30 30.12
CA VAL A 150 -7.63 -30.06 30.25
C VAL A 150 -8.28 -30.02 31.63
N LYS A 151 -8.18 -28.88 32.31
CA LYS A 151 -8.82 -28.64 33.61
C LYS A 151 -9.52 -27.30 33.63
N ARG A 152 -10.58 -27.19 34.44
CA ARG A 152 -11.09 -25.89 34.84
C ARG A 152 -10.10 -25.18 35.75
N ARG A 153 -9.83 -23.94 35.41
CA ARG A 153 -9.00 -23.05 36.20
C ARG A 153 -9.81 -22.53 37.38
N VAL A 154 -9.18 -22.49 38.56
CA VAL A 154 -9.74 -21.78 39.72
C VAL A 154 -9.35 -20.31 39.60
N THR A 155 -10.28 -19.50 39.11
CA THR A 155 -10.14 -18.07 38.83
C THR A 155 -10.56 -17.21 40.01
N LYS A 156 -10.06 -15.97 40.08
CA LYS A 156 -10.36 -15.04 41.19
C LYS A 156 -11.43 -14.00 40.84
N THR A 157 -11.73 -13.83 39.56
CA THR A 157 -12.70 -12.84 39.06
C THR A 157 -13.64 -13.46 38.02
N ALA A 158 -14.89 -12.98 37.97
CA ALA A 158 -15.90 -13.45 37.02
C ALA A 158 -15.54 -13.15 35.54
N GLU A 159 -14.63 -12.20 35.29
CA GLU A 159 -14.19 -11.84 33.94
C GLU A 159 -13.10 -12.79 33.42
N GLU A 160 -12.20 -13.27 34.31
CA GLU A 160 -11.28 -14.37 34.04
C GLU A 160 -12.04 -15.69 33.79
N GLU A 161 -13.13 -15.92 34.53
CA GLU A 161 -14.04 -17.07 34.32
C GLU A 161 -14.70 -17.06 32.94
N ARG A 162 -14.92 -15.89 32.34
CA ARG A 162 -15.59 -15.80 31.04
C ARG A 162 -14.63 -16.07 29.89
N ASN A 163 -13.37 -15.64 30.01
CA ASN A 163 -12.44 -15.59 28.88
C ASN A 163 -11.29 -16.61 28.94
N ASP A 164 -10.95 -17.13 30.13
CA ASP A 164 -9.76 -17.98 30.32
C ASP A 164 -9.99 -19.04 31.41
N TYR A 165 -11.13 -19.75 31.33
CA TYR A 165 -11.58 -20.74 32.32
C TYR A 165 -10.93 -22.11 32.21
N LEU A 166 -10.12 -22.35 31.17
CA LEU A 166 -9.40 -23.61 30.97
C LEU A 166 -7.90 -23.44 31.21
N GLU A 167 -7.28 -24.48 31.74
CA GLU A 167 -5.83 -24.65 31.80
C GLU A 167 -5.44 -26.07 31.41
N ILE A 168 -4.18 -26.27 31.01
CA ILE A 168 -3.65 -27.59 30.68
C ILE A 168 -2.70 -28.02 31.79
N ALA A 169 -3.05 -29.10 32.49
CA ALA A 169 -2.14 -29.80 33.38
C ALA A 169 -1.12 -30.58 32.54
N LEU A 170 0.12 -30.09 32.51
CA LEU A 170 1.16 -30.53 31.60
C LEU A 170 1.66 -31.94 31.95
N GLU A 171 1.61 -32.84 30.97
CA GLU A 171 2.09 -34.23 31.06
C GLU A 171 3.42 -34.40 30.33
N SER A 172 3.58 -33.74 29.18
CA SER A 172 4.83 -33.70 28.43
C SER A 172 5.01 -32.36 27.70
N ILE A 173 6.27 -31.95 27.54
CA ILE A 173 6.63 -30.79 26.73
C ILE A 173 7.91 -31.08 25.93
N GLN A 174 7.82 -30.92 24.61
CA GLN A 174 8.92 -31.13 23.68
C GLN A 174 9.26 -29.80 23.00
N PRO A 175 10.44 -29.21 23.22
CA PRO A 175 10.90 -28.06 22.44
C PRO A 175 11.25 -28.50 21.01
N LEU A 176 10.69 -27.80 20.03
CA LEU A 176 10.96 -28.03 18.61
C LEU A 176 12.14 -27.19 18.10
N ASN A 177 12.38 -26.05 18.75
CA ASN A 177 13.53 -25.20 18.49
C ASN A 177 13.78 -24.31 19.71
N GLU A 178 15.02 -23.87 19.89
CA GLU A 178 15.38 -22.96 20.96
C GLU A 178 15.20 -21.51 20.51
N PHE A 179 14.58 -20.67 21.36
CA PHE A 179 14.52 -19.23 21.14
C PHE A 179 15.59 -18.52 21.99
N PRO A 180 16.50 -17.72 21.39
CA PRO A 180 17.55 -17.04 22.15
C PRO A 180 16.98 -16.10 23.22
N ARG A 181 17.51 -16.18 24.44
CA ARG A 181 16.99 -15.42 25.60
C ARG A 181 17.23 -13.91 25.49
N GLU A 182 18.26 -13.52 24.75
CA GLU A 182 18.61 -12.15 24.40
C GLU A 182 17.61 -11.47 23.46
N ILE A 183 16.78 -12.23 22.74
CA ILE A 183 15.74 -11.65 21.89
C ILE A 183 14.50 -11.36 22.74
N VAL A 184 14.18 -10.08 22.90
CA VAL A 184 12.95 -9.67 23.56
C VAL A 184 11.82 -9.70 22.55
N LEU A 185 10.97 -10.73 22.59
CA LEU A 185 9.86 -10.90 21.64
C LEU A 185 8.56 -10.19 22.07
N PHE A 186 8.29 -10.11 23.37
CA PHE A 186 6.99 -9.69 23.88
C PHE A 186 7.17 -8.73 25.07
N GLY A 187 6.44 -7.61 25.06
CA GLY A 187 6.45 -6.58 26.10
C GLY A 187 5.58 -5.39 25.67
N LYS A 188 5.24 -4.51 26.62
CA LYS A 188 4.52 -3.27 26.31
C LYS A 188 5.41 -2.39 25.42
N ASN A 189 4.86 -1.91 24.30
CA ASN A 189 5.51 -0.97 23.37
C ASN A 189 6.80 -1.46 22.70
N ILE A 190 6.96 -2.77 22.50
CA ILE A 190 8.10 -3.30 21.72
C ILE A 190 7.81 -3.11 20.23
N VAL A 191 8.61 -2.25 19.59
CA VAL A 191 8.65 -2.10 18.14
C VAL A 191 9.99 -2.66 17.65
N HIS A 192 9.93 -3.76 16.92
CA HIS A 192 11.10 -4.34 16.29
C HIS A 192 11.51 -3.51 15.07
N PRO A 193 12.82 -3.29 14.86
CA PRO A 193 13.29 -2.57 13.69
C PRO A 193 12.95 -3.34 12.41
N PRO A 194 12.82 -2.66 11.24
CA PRO A 194 12.45 -3.31 9.97
C PRO A 194 13.29 -4.54 9.60
N LYS A 195 14.57 -4.58 9.98
CA LYS A 195 15.46 -5.74 9.79
C LYS A 195 14.98 -7.02 10.50
N HIS A 196 14.13 -6.89 11.52
CA HIS A 196 13.54 -7.97 12.29
C HIS A 196 12.02 -8.07 12.07
N ARG A 197 11.53 -7.77 10.84
CA ARG A 197 10.10 -7.84 10.50
C ARG A 197 9.43 -9.17 10.88
N HIS A 198 10.15 -10.29 10.78
CA HIS A 198 9.64 -11.60 11.23
C HIS A 198 9.33 -11.66 12.73
N LEU A 199 10.11 -10.97 13.58
CA LEU A 199 9.81 -10.84 15.01
C LEU A 199 8.63 -9.90 15.24
N GLN A 200 8.56 -8.78 14.49
CA GLN A 200 7.42 -7.86 14.54
C GLN A 200 6.12 -8.60 14.23
N LEU A 201 6.05 -9.32 13.11
CA LEU A 201 4.85 -10.09 12.74
C LEU A 201 4.48 -11.13 13.81
N ARG A 202 5.49 -11.69 14.49
CA ARG A 202 5.27 -12.69 15.53
C ARG A 202 4.75 -12.09 16.84
N SER A 203 5.17 -10.90 17.20
CA SER A 203 4.76 -10.24 18.45
C SER A 203 3.50 -9.38 18.30
N ASP A 204 3.26 -8.85 17.10
CA ASP A 204 2.20 -7.90 16.81
C ASP A 204 0.96 -8.59 16.21
N LYS A 205 -0.10 -8.70 17.03
CA LYS A 205 -1.36 -9.31 16.62
C LYS A 205 -2.05 -8.49 15.52
N GLU A 206 -2.02 -7.17 15.60
CA GLU A 206 -2.71 -6.30 14.64
C GLU A 206 -2.14 -6.45 13.24
N LEU A 207 -0.81 -6.57 13.10
CA LEU A 207 -0.19 -6.82 11.80
C LEU A 207 -0.57 -8.20 11.25
N ARG A 208 -0.65 -9.25 12.08
CA ARG A 208 -1.11 -10.57 11.62
C ARG A 208 -2.56 -10.53 11.17
N ASP A 209 -3.40 -9.83 11.92
CA ASP A 209 -4.82 -9.70 11.59
C ASP A 209 -5.03 -8.86 10.34
N ALA A 210 -4.23 -7.82 10.11
CA ALA A 210 -4.24 -7.06 8.87
C ALA A 210 -3.89 -7.94 7.64
N LEU A 211 -2.92 -8.86 7.77
CA LEU A 211 -2.59 -9.81 6.71
C LEU A 211 -3.70 -10.83 6.46
N ARG A 212 -4.38 -11.31 7.50
CA ARG A 212 -5.55 -12.20 7.38
C ARG A 212 -6.73 -11.48 6.75
N PHE A 213 -7.02 -10.27 7.21
CA PHE A 213 -8.06 -9.40 6.67
C PHE A 213 -7.82 -9.13 5.19
N ARG A 214 -6.59 -8.80 4.80
CA ARG A 214 -6.20 -8.64 3.39
C ARG A 214 -6.50 -9.90 2.56
N ALA A 215 -6.19 -11.08 3.07
CA ALA A 215 -6.47 -12.34 2.37
C ALA A 215 -7.97 -12.61 2.23
N GLN A 216 -8.75 -12.35 3.29
CA GLN A 216 -10.21 -12.46 3.27
C GLN A 216 -10.84 -11.48 2.30
N ALA A 217 -10.42 -10.21 2.31
CA ALA A 217 -10.87 -9.18 1.38
C ALA A 217 -10.61 -9.55 -0.08
N ARG A 218 -9.45 -10.17 -0.37
CA ARG A 218 -9.16 -10.69 -1.71
C ARG A 218 -10.20 -11.73 -2.15
N ASN A 219 -10.58 -12.63 -1.25
CA ASN A 219 -11.56 -13.68 -1.56
C ASN A 219 -12.96 -13.11 -1.77
N VAL A 220 -13.41 -12.19 -0.91
CA VAL A 220 -14.70 -11.51 -1.07
C VAL A 220 -14.78 -10.75 -2.38
N CYS A 221 -13.73 -10.02 -2.75
CA CYS A 221 -13.65 -9.34 -4.05
C CYS A 221 -13.75 -10.31 -5.23
N ARG A 222 -13.02 -11.44 -5.18
CA ARG A 222 -13.08 -12.48 -6.22
C ARG A 222 -14.50 -13.03 -6.36
N GLU A 223 -15.08 -13.48 -5.25
CA GLU A 223 -16.42 -14.09 -5.22
C GLU A 223 -17.48 -13.10 -5.75
N THR A 224 -17.38 -11.83 -5.34
CA THR A 224 -18.31 -10.79 -5.81
C THR A 224 -18.23 -10.62 -7.34
N LEU A 225 -17.02 -10.50 -7.90
CA LEU A 225 -16.81 -10.34 -9.35
C LEU A 225 -17.25 -11.56 -10.17
N GLU A 226 -17.04 -12.77 -9.65
CA GLU A 226 -17.45 -14.03 -10.31
C GLU A 226 -18.97 -14.26 -10.27
N GLN A 227 -19.66 -13.71 -9.27
CA GLN A 227 -21.11 -13.82 -9.14
C GLN A 227 -21.88 -12.87 -10.08
N LEU A 228 -21.27 -11.74 -10.49
CA LEU A 228 -21.86 -10.80 -11.44
C LEU A 228 -22.22 -11.48 -12.78
N LYS A 229 -23.16 -10.89 -13.52
CA LYS A 229 -23.58 -11.39 -14.85
C LYS A 229 -23.36 -10.35 -15.95
N PRO A 230 -22.63 -10.69 -17.03
CA PRO A 230 -21.74 -11.85 -17.15
C PRO A 230 -20.63 -11.86 -16.07
N ALA A 231 -20.11 -13.05 -15.76
CA ALA A 231 -19.06 -13.20 -14.74
C ALA A 231 -17.74 -12.60 -15.22
N PHE A 232 -17.00 -12.00 -14.30
CA PHE A 232 -15.61 -11.65 -14.53
C PHE A 232 -14.72 -12.90 -14.45
N VAL A 233 -13.62 -12.90 -15.19
CA VAL A 233 -12.65 -14.01 -15.21
C VAL A 233 -11.28 -13.51 -14.74
N GLU A 234 -10.68 -14.19 -13.76
CA GLU A 234 -9.31 -13.88 -13.29
C GLU A 234 -8.32 -14.36 -14.36
N ILE A 235 -7.56 -13.45 -14.97
CA ILE A 235 -6.56 -13.80 -16.00
C ILE A 235 -5.22 -13.16 -15.64
N GLU A 236 -4.17 -13.96 -15.59
CA GLU A 236 -2.81 -13.47 -15.32
C GLU A 236 -2.19 -12.84 -16.57
N THR A 237 -1.47 -11.73 -16.38
CA THR A 237 -0.74 -11.04 -17.46
C THR A 237 0.76 -11.04 -17.22
N PRO A 238 1.61 -11.13 -18.27
CA PRO A 238 3.07 -11.19 -18.13
C PRO A 238 3.70 -10.02 -17.36
N LEU A 239 4.68 -10.33 -16.50
CA LEU A 239 5.49 -9.32 -15.77
C LEU A 239 6.78 -8.93 -16.49
N LEU A 240 7.34 -9.79 -17.32
CA LEU A 240 8.50 -9.46 -18.15
C LEU A 240 8.00 -8.88 -19.46
N PHE A 241 7.70 -7.59 -19.45
CA PHE A 241 7.13 -6.89 -20.58
C PHE A 241 8.19 -6.08 -21.34
N LYS A 242 7.80 -5.43 -22.42
CA LYS A 242 8.66 -4.45 -23.09
C LYS A 242 8.49 -3.09 -22.42
N SER A 243 9.52 -2.26 -22.49
CA SER A 243 9.47 -0.88 -21.99
C SER A 243 8.50 -0.05 -22.82
N THR A 244 7.57 0.61 -22.14
CA THR A 244 6.57 1.54 -22.69
C THR A 244 6.26 2.57 -21.61
N PRO A 245 7.01 3.69 -21.52
CA PRO A 245 6.76 4.70 -20.50
C PRO A 245 5.33 5.30 -20.60
N GLU A 246 4.50 4.91 -19.65
CA GLU A 246 3.08 5.28 -19.56
C GLU A 246 2.82 6.43 -18.59
N GLY A 247 3.88 6.99 -17.98
CA GLY A 247 3.78 8.13 -17.05
C GLY A 247 4.70 8.03 -15.83
N ALA A 248 5.15 6.82 -15.45
CA ALA A 248 6.18 6.65 -14.41
C ALA A 248 7.51 6.11 -14.99
N ARG A 249 8.56 6.10 -14.17
CA ARG A 249 9.80 5.36 -14.47
C ARG A 249 9.58 3.86 -14.26
N GLU A 250 10.13 3.06 -15.16
CA GLU A 250 10.01 1.60 -15.15
C GLU A 250 11.23 0.93 -14.51
N PHE A 251 11.01 -0.16 -13.78
CA PHE A 251 12.10 -1.06 -13.42
C PHE A 251 12.50 -1.92 -14.61
N ILE A 252 13.80 -2.00 -14.88
CA ILE A 252 14.37 -2.74 -16.00
C ILE A 252 14.92 -4.09 -15.52
N VAL A 253 14.65 -5.16 -16.29
CA VAL A 253 15.18 -6.51 -16.08
C VAL A 253 16.11 -6.87 -17.25
N PRO A 254 17.44 -6.77 -17.05
CA PRO A 254 18.43 -7.08 -18.09
C PRO A 254 18.27 -8.50 -18.61
N THR A 255 18.43 -8.69 -19.92
CA THR A 255 18.52 -10.03 -20.51
C THR A 255 19.97 -10.44 -20.76
N ARG A 256 20.20 -11.74 -20.95
CA ARG A 256 21.51 -12.26 -21.39
C ARG A 256 21.86 -11.81 -22.81
N LYS A 257 20.87 -11.33 -23.58
CA LYS A 257 21.08 -10.80 -24.93
C LYS A 257 21.50 -9.33 -24.82
N LYS A 258 22.70 -9.04 -25.33
CA LYS A 258 23.29 -7.69 -25.31
C LYS A 258 22.31 -6.65 -25.87
N GLY A 259 22.16 -5.54 -25.15
CA GLY A 259 21.33 -4.40 -25.54
C GLY A 259 19.82 -4.63 -25.44
N LYS A 260 19.37 -5.72 -24.81
CA LYS A 260 17.94 -5.99 -24.58
C LYS A 260 17.63 -6.17 -23.10
N ALA A 261 16.53 -5.61 -22.67
CA ALA A 261 15.97 -5.77 -21.34
C ALA A 261 14.45 -5.84 -21.41
N TYR A 262 13.84 -6.45 -20.41
CA TYR A 262 12.41 -6.31 -20.13
C TYR A 262 12.19 -5.09 -19.23
N ALA A 263 10.94 -4.63 -19.16
CA ALA A 263 10.46 -3.70 -18.15
C ALA A 263 9.39 -4.41 -17.31
N LEU A 264 9.38 -4.13 -16.00
CA LEU A 264 8.28 -4.53 -15.14
C LEU A 264 7.09 -3.57 -15.34
N PRO A 265 5.86 -4.09 -15.48
CA PRO A 265 4.71 -3.27 -15.84
C PRO A 265 4.29 -2.33 -14.70
N GLN A 266 3.93 -1.10 -15.06
CA GLN A 266 3.35 -0.11 -14.15
C GLN A 266 1.90 -0.47 -13.76
N SER A 267 1.23 -1.22 -14.63
CA SER A 267 -0.09 -1.82 -14.49
C SER A 267 -0.31 -2.80 -15.66
N PRO A 268 -1.33 -3.69 -15.65
CA PRO A 268 -1.66 -4.54 -16.79
C PRO A 268 -2.40 -3.81 -17.92
N GLN A 269 -2.31 -2.47 -18.00
CA GLN A 269 -3.14 -1.59 -18.83
C GLN A 269 -3.18 -1.96 -20.31
N GLN A 270 -2.05 -2.34 -20.91
CA GLN A 270 -2.04 -2.72 -22.32
C GLN A 270 -2.65 -4.11 -22.56
N TYR A 271 -2.33 -5.08 -21.69
CA TYR A 271 -2.84 -6.44 -21.86
C TYR A 271 -4.34 -6.54 -21.61
N LYS A 272 -4.90 -5.81 -20.63
CA LYS A 272 -6.35 -5.85 -20.40
C LYS A 272 -7.14 -5.29 -21.59
N GLN A 273 -6.63 -4.25 -22.28
CA GLN A 273 -7.22 -3.76 -23.53
C GLN A 273 -7.12 -4.81 -24.66
N ILE A 274 -5.97 -5.48 -24.79
CA ILE A 274 -5.80 -6.56 -25.76
C ILE A 274 -6.75 -7.73 -25.47
N LEU A 275 -7.02 -8.07 -24.21
CA LEU A 275 -8.02 -9.08 -23.83
C LEU A 275 -9.42 -8.69 -24.30
N MET A 276 -9.81 -7.41 -24.17
CA MET A 276 -11.09 -6.91 -24.70
C MET A 276 -11.14 -7.04 -26.22
N ALA A 277 -10.05 -6.66 -26.92
CA ALA A 277 -9.91 -6.84 -28.36
C ALA A 277 -9.91 -8.33 -28.78
N SER A 278 -9.53 -9.24 -27.89
CA SER A 278 -9.47 -10.68 -28.13
C SER A 278 -10.79 -11.41 -27.85
N GLY A 279 -11.86 -10.68 -27.52
CA GLY A 279 -13.19 -11.24 -27.26
C GLY A 279 -13.40 -11.73 -25.83
N ILE A 280 -12.55 -11.35 -24.87
CA ILE A 280 -12.81 -11.56 -23.45
C ILE A 280 -13.69 -10.41 -22.94
N PRO A 281 -14.94 -10.66 -22.52
CA PRO A 281 -15.89 -9.58 -22.24
C PRO A 281 -15.68 -8.91 -20.89
N ARG A 282 -15.21 -9.66 -19.87
CA ARG A 282 -15.00 -9.16 -18.51
C ARG A 282 -13.78 -9.82 -17.89
N TYR A 283 -12.80 -9.01 -17.55
CA TYR A 283 -11.50 -9.42 -17.03
C TYR A 283 -11.27 -8.82 -15.65
N PHE A 284 -10.64 -9.57 -14.76
CA PHE A 284 -9.98 -8.99 -13.59
C PHE A 284 -8.67 -9.67 -13.25
N GLN A 285 -7.83 -9.03 -12.44
CA GLN A 285 -6.61 -9.61 -11.88
C GLN A 285 -6.19 -8.88 -10.61
N PHE A 286 -5.73 -9.63 -9.61
CA PHE A 286 -4.90 -9.07 -8.54
C PHE A 286 -3.45 -8.93 -9.02
N ALA A 287 -3.17 -7.89 -9.80
CA ALA A 287 -1.91 -7.69 -10.48
C ALA A 287 -0.84 -7.05 -9.57
N ARG A 288 0.40 -7.53 -9.67
CA ARG A 288 1.57 -6.87 -9.08
C ARG A 288 2.08 -5.80 -10.05
N CYS A 289 2.14 -4.58 -9.56
CA CYS A 289 2.50 -3.38 -10.33
C CYS A 289 3.77 -2.77 -9.77
N PHE A 290 4.57 -2.14 -10.65
CA PHE A 290 5.91 -1.65 -10.32
C PHE A 290 6.12 -0.21 -10.81
N ARG A 291 6.55 0.69 -9.92
CA ARG A 291 6.86 2.10 -10.26
C ARG A 291 8.14 2.54 -9.57
N ASP A 292 9.11 3.01 -10.34
CA ASP A 292 10.41 3.49 -9.83
C ASP A 292 10.32 4.98 -9.44
N GLU A 293 9.49 5.24 -8.43
CA GLU A 293 9.20 6.55 -7.86
C GLU A 293 9.67 6.62 -6.39
N ASP A 294 9.79 7.85 -5.88
CA ASP A 294 10.09 8.07 -4.46
C ASP A 294 8.97 7.50 -3.57
N LEU A 295 9.37 6.84 -2.48
CA LEU A 295 8.41 6.27 -1.53
C LEU A 295 7.72 7.34 -0.69
N ARG A 296 6.47 7.06 -0.35
CA ARG A 296 5.61 7.82 0.57
C ARG A 296 4.88 6.86 1.49
N ALA A 297 4.17 7.38 2.50
CA ALA A 297 3.40 6.54 3.43
C ALA A 297 2.36 5.65 2.71
N ASP A 298 1.84 6.13 1.58
CA ASP A 298 0.85 5.53 0.69
C ASP A 298 1.46 4.84 -0.55
N ARG A 299 2.80 4.79 -0.69
CA ARG A 299 3.50 4.30 -1.90
C ARG A 299 4.58 3.26 -1.60
N GLN A 300 4.59 2.21 -2.41
CA GLN A 300 5.63 1.18 -2.45
C GLN A 300 6.09 0.99 -3.90
N PRO A 301 7.37 0.66 -4.15
CA PRO A 301 7.90 0.46 -5.50
C PRO A 301 7.26 -0.75 -6.19
N GLU A 302 6.78 -1.71 -5.39
CA GLU A 302 5.94 -2.82 -5.83
C GLU A 302 4.63 -2.79 -5.01
N PHE A 303 3.49 -2.87 -5.68
CA PHE A 303 2.18 -2.76 -5.03
C PHE A 303 1.14 -3.60 -5.77
N THR A 304 0.00 -3.87 -5.12
CA THR A 304 -1.06 -4.73 -5.67
C THR A 304 -2.25 -3.89 -6.10
N GLN A 305 -2.71 -4.11 -7.33
CA GLN A 305 -3.96 -3.57 -7.84
C GLN A 305 -4.96 -4.71 -8.03
N LEU A 306 -6.24 -4.45 -7.75
CA LEU A 306 -7.35 -5.20 -8.32
C LEU A 306 -7.74 -4.48 -9.62
N ASP A 307 -7.24 -5.01 -10.72
CA ASP A 307 -7.45 -4.47 -12.06
C ASP A 307 -8.67 -5.15 -12.69
N LEU A 308 -9.55 -4.38 -13.33
CA LEU A 308 -10.70 -4.91 -14.06
C LEU A 308 -10.93 -4.15 -15.38
N GLU A 309 -11.49 -4.84 -16.37
CA GLU A 309 -11.82 -4.27 -17.68
C GLU A 309 -13.05 -4.98 -18.26
N MET A 310 -13.89 -4.23 -18.96
CA MET A 310 -15.16 -4.66 -19.51
C MET A 310 -15.29 -4.22 -20.97
N ALA A 311 -15.63 -5.15 -21.86
CA ALA A 311 -16.00 -4.86 -23.24
C ALA A 311 -17.47 -4.42 -23.30
N PHE A 312 -17.79 -3.62 -24.31
CA PHE A 312 -19.09 -2.99 -24.54
C PHE A 312 -19.59 -2.19 -23.33
N ALA A 313 -18.68 -1.49 -22.65
CA ALA A 313 -18.96 -0.74 -21.43
C ALA A 313 -18.57 0.74 -21.56
N ALA A 314 -19.31 1.59 -20.87
CA ALA A 314 -18.99 3.00 -20.61
C ALA A 314 -18.59 3.21 -19.14
N GLY A 315 -18.13 4.42 -18.79
CA GLY A 315 -17.67 4.71 -17.43
C GLY A 315 -18.71 4.42 -16.34
N HIS A 316 -19.99 4.74 -16.58
CA HIS A 316 -21.06 4.50 -15.62
C HIS A 316 -21.34 3.01 -15.35
N ASP A 317 -21.12 2.13 -16.34
CA ASP A 317 -21.25 0.67 -16.16
C ASP A 317 -20.15 0.16 -15.22
N VAL A 318 -18.93 0.67 -15.40
CA VAL A 318 -17.77 0.32 -14.57
C VAL A 318 -17.96 0.83 -13.15
N MET A 319 -18.41 2.09 -12.98
CA MET A 319 -18.70 2.65 -11.66
C MET A 319 -19.73 1.81 -10.91
N ALA A 320 -20.80 1.36 -11.58
CA ALA A 320 -21.81 0.49 -10.97
C ALA A 320 -21.23 -0.86 -10.51
N VAL A 321 -20.36 -1.48 -11.32
CA VAL A 321 -19.65 -2.71 -10.93
C VAL A 321 -18.74 -2.49 -9.72
N VAL A 322 -18.01 -1.36 -9.69
CA VAL A 322 -17.14 -1.03 -8.57
C VAL A 322 -17.96 -0.75 -7.30
N GLU A 323 -19.10 -0.08 -7.40
CA GLU A 323 -20.01 0.12 -6.28
C GLU A 323 -20.54 -1.21 -5.72
N GLU A 324 -20.94 -2.15 -6.59
CA GLU A 324 -21.33 -3.50 -6.17
C GLU A 324 -20.18 -4.27 -5.49
N LEU A 325 -18.97 -4.15 -6.03
CA LEU A 325 -17.77 -4.72 -5.43
C LEU A 325 -17.52 -4.17 -4.02
N ILE A 326 -17.62 -2.85 -3.86
CA ILE A 326 -17.44 -2.18 -2.56
C ILE A 326 -18.57 -2.55 -1.60
N ARG A 327 -19.83 -2.63 -2.05
CA ARG A 327 -20.98 -3.11 -1.25
C ARG A 327 -20.77 -4.53 -0.76
N GLY A 328 -20.36 -5.44 -1.64
CA GLY A 328 -20.04 -6.82 -1.30
C GLY A 328 -18.92 -6.90 -0.27
N LEU A 329 -17.87 -6.10 -0.45
CA LEU A 329 -16.74 -6.06 0.46
C LEU A 329 -17.11 -5.53 1.86
N TRP A 330 -17.74 -4.35 1.94
CA TRP A 330 -18.15 -3.75 3.21
C TRP A 330 -19.23 -4.59 3.91
N GLY A 331 -20.21 -5.10 3.18
CA GLY A 331 -21.29 -5.91 3.77
C GLY A 331 -20.81 -7.22 4.41
N ASN A 332 -19.67 -7.76 3.95
CA ASN A 332 -19.08 -8.97 4.52
C ASN A 332 -18.04 -8.69 5.61
N MET A 333 -17.38 -7.53 5.59
CA MET A 333 -16.15 -7.31 6.35
C MET A 333 -16.17 -6.10 7.29
N MET A 334 -17.08 -5.15 7.08
CA MET A 334 -17.12 -3.89 7.83
C MET A 334 -18.40 -3.84 8.68
N PRO A 335 -18.34 -3.25 9.88
CA PRO A 335 -19.51 -3.15 10.76
C PRO A 335 -20.56 -2.17 10.22
N GLU A 336 -20.13 -1.12 9.53
CA GLU A 336 -20.99 -0.11 8.94
C GLU A 336 -21.23 -0.43 7.46
N PRO A 337 -22.49 -0.48 6.99
CA PRO A 337 -22.77 -0.67 5.58
C PRO A 337 -22.44 0.60 4.79
N VAL A 338 -22.11 0.42 3.51
CA VAL A 338 -21.98 1.55 2.57
C VAL A 338 -23.37 2.03 2.12
N PRO A 339 -23.48 3.23 1.53
CA PRO A 339 -24.74 3.73 0.99
C PRO A 339 -25.41 2.72 0.02
N SER A 340 -26.73 2.54 0.18
CA SER A 340 -27.52 1.64 -0.66
C SER A 340 -27.74 2.19 -2.08
N GLY A 341 -27.75 3.52 -2.23
CA GLY A 341 -27.81 4.20 -3.52
C GLY A 341 -26.44 4.33 -4.21
N PRO A 342 -26.41 4.92 -5.42
CA PRO A 342 -25.16 5.27 -6.08
C PRO A 342 -24.30 6.19 -5.22
N PHE A 343 -22.98 6.05 -5.30
CA PHE A 343 -22.09 6.95 -4.59
C PHE A 343 -22.20 8.37 -5.18
N ARG A 344 -21.98 9.38 -4.32
CA ARG A 344 -22.04 10.78 -4.76
C ARG A 344 -21.01 10.99 -5.87
N ARG A 345 -21.34 11.86 -6.83
CA ARG A 345 -20.46 12.25 -7.93
C ARG A 345 -20.16 13.74 -7.85
N MET A 346 -18.93 14.11 -8.12
CA MET A 346 -18.46 15.49 -8.16
C MET A 346 -17.52 15.66 -9.34
N THR A 347 -17.66 16.75 -10.09
CA THR A 347 -16.74 17.00 -11.21
C THR A 347 -15.36 17.38 -10.70
N TYR A 348 -14.29 17.11 -11.46
CA TYR A 348 -12.94 17.57 -11.15
C TYR A 348 -12.92 19.09 -10.90
N GLN A 349 -13.60 19.84 -11.76
CA GLN A 349 -13.69 21.31 -11.63
C GLN A 349 -14.36 21.72 -10.31
N GLU A 350 -15.43 21.03 -9.90
CA GLU A 350 -16.09 21.30 -8.64
C GLU A 350 -15.21 20.93 -7.44
N ALA A 351 -14.56 19.76 -7.47
CA ALA A 351 -13.68 19.29 -6.40
C ALA A 351 -12.49 20.24 -6.19
N MET A 352 -11.85 20.66 -7.27
CA MET A 352 -10.75 21.63 -7.23
C MET A 352 -11.21 23.02 -6.80
N THR A 353 -12.39 23.48 -7.25
CA THR A 353 -12.94 24.77 -6.82
C THR A 353 -13.26 24.79 -5.33
N ARG A 354 -13.96 23.77 -4.83
CA ARG A 354 -14.52 23.76 -3.47
C ARG A 354 -13.55 23.25 -2.41
N TYR A 355 -12.58 22.41 -2.78
CA TYR A 355 -11.69 21.77 -1.81
C TYR A 355 -10.21 21.86 -2.18
N GLY A 356 -9.89 22.36 -3.38
CA GLY A 356 -8.51 22.48 -3.85
C GLY A 356 -7.84 21.12 -4.02
N SER A 357 -8.60 20.04 -4.25
CA SER A 357 -8.06 18.70 -4.49
C SER A 357 -8.99 17.84 -5.32
N ASP A 358 -8.41 17.00 -6.16
CA ASP A 358 -9.10 15.95 -6.94
C ASP A 358 -9.43 14.71 -6.11
N LYS A 359 -9.08 14.71 -4.82
CA LYS A 359 -9.45 13.69 -3.84
C LYS A 359 -9.82 14.34 -2.51
N PRO A 360 -10.93 15.08 -2.48
CA PRO A 360 -11.30 15.80 -1.27
C PRO A 360 -11.78 14.82 -0.19
N ASP A 361 -11.38 15.10 1.05
CA ASP A 361 -12.15 14.63 2.20
C ASP A 361 -13.21 15.70 2.49
N THR A 362 -14.45 15.42 2.08
CA THR A 362 -15.57 16.35 2.18
C THR A 362 -16.18 16.41 3.58
N ARG A 363 -15.80 15.49 4.48
CA ARG A 363 -16.32 15.43 5.86
C ARG A 363 -15.83 16.57 6.74
N HIS A 364 -14.67 17.16 6.42
CA HIS A 364 -14.14 18.32 7.14
C HIS A 364 -14.87 19.63 6.83
N GLY A 365 -15.68 19.69 5.77
CA GLY A 365 -16.13 20.95 5.18
C GLY A 365 -14.92 21.76 4.70
N MET A 366 -14.74 22.96 5.29
CA MET A 366 -13.68 23.91 4.96
C MET A 366 -13.64 24.18 3.45
N GLU A 367 -14.79 24.61 2.90
CA GLU A 367 -14.89 24.89 1.48
C GLU A 367 -14.09 26.14 1.12
N ILE A 368 -13.55 26.13 -0.09
CA ILE A 368 -12.73 27.18 -0.66
C ILE A 368 -13.62 28.11 -1.47
N HIS A 369 -13.46 29.41 -1.24
CA HIS A 369 -14.19 30.48 -1.93
C HIS A 369 -13.21 31.47 -2.55
N ARG A 370 -13.52 31.94 -3.76
CA ARG A 370 -12.79 33.03 -4.39
C ARG A 370 -13.19 34.36 -3.77
N VAL A 371 -12.21 35.11 -3.31
CA VAL A 371 -12.41 36.37 -2.58
C VAL A 371 -11.69 37.54 -3.23
N GLU A 372 -10.91 37.35 -4.30
CA GLU A 372 -10.11 38.42 -4.91
C GLU A 372 -10.91 39.66 -5.31
N HIS A 373 -12.17 39.48 -5.73
CA HIS A 373 -13.07 40.56 -6.11
C HIS A 373 -13.55 41.43 -4.92
N LEU A 374 -13.32 40.97 -3.69
CA LEU A 374 -13.65 41.68 -2.45
C LEU A 374 -12.43 42.39 -1.86
N LEU A 375 -11.22 41.97 -2.19
CA LEU A 375 -10.01 42.42 -1.50
C LEU A 375 -9.45 43.71 -2.10
N PRO A 376 -8.89 44.61 -1.26
CA PRO A 376 -8.20 45.79 -1.76
C PRO A 376 -6.89 45.39 -2.45
N ALA A 377 -6.57 46.06 -3.57
CA ALA A 377 -5.36 45.78 -4.36
C ALA A 377 -4.06 45.86 -3.54
N ASP A 378 -4.00 46.76 -2.55
CA ASP A 378 -2.85 46.89 -1.63
C ASP A 378 -2.61 45.59 -0.82
N LEU A 379 -3.67 44.97 -0.30
CA LEU A 379 -3.55 43.69 0.42
C LEU A 379 -3.06 42.58 -0.52
N VAL A 380 -3.66 42.48 -1.72
CA VAL A 380 -3.28 41.48 -2.71
C VAL A 380 -1.78 41.59 -3.05
N SER A 381 -1.28 42.82 -3.26
CA SER A 381 0.14 43.06 -3.55
C SER A 381 1.11 42.69 -2.41
N LYS A 382 0.62 42.61 -1.17
CA LYS A 382 1.42 42.21 0.01
C LYS A 382 1.47 40.70 0.21
N ILE A 383 0.42 39.98 -0.20
CA ILE A 383 0.34 38.52 -0.03
C ILE A 383 0.97 37.77 -1.21
N THR A 384 1.07 38.38 -2.39
CA THR A 384 1.60 37.70 -3.58
C THR A 384 2.35 38.62 -4.53
N PRO A 385 3.42 38.12 -5.18
CA PRO A 385 4.10 38.84 -6.27
C PRO A 385 3.36 38.72 -7.61
N LEU A 386 2.29 37.92 -7.70
CA LEU A 386 1.58 37.66 -8.94
C LEU A 386 0.82 38.89 -9.45
N THR A 387 0.76 39.04 -10.77
CA THR A 387 -0.10 40.04 -11.44
C THR A 387 -1.45 39.42 -11.75
N ASP A 388 -2.54 40.11 -11.41
CA ASP A 388 -3.94 39.64 -11.58
C ASP A 388 -4.19 38.22 -11.01
N PRO A 389 -3.88 37.97 -9.73
CA PRO A 389 -4.02 36.65 -9.14
C PRO A 389 -5.48 36.29 -8.85
N ILE A 390 -5.76 34.98 -8.82
CA ILE A 390 -6.92 34.46 -8.10
C ILE A 390 -6.54 34.37 -6.62
N VAL A 391 -7.40 34.88 -5.73
CA VAL A 391 -7.19 34.78 -4.28
C VAL A 391 -8.34 34.00 -3.68
N GLU A 392 -8.00 32.84 -3.15
CA GLU A 392 -8.95 31.89 -2.58
C GLU A 392 -8.82 31.88 -1.06
N ALA A 393 -9.92 31.59 -0.36
CA ALA A 393 -9.95 31.53 1.09
C ALA A 393 -10.80 30.35 1.59
N PHE A 394 -10.42 29.79 2.74
CA PHE A 394 -11.29 28.90 3.51
C PHE A 394 -11.31 29.31 4.99
N LYS A 395 -12.38 28.93 5.69
CA LYS A 395 -12.46 29.02 7.15
C LYS A 395 -12.18 27.68 7.83
N MET A 396 -11.61 27.73 9.02
CA MET A 396 -11.45 26.58 9.91
C MET A 396 -11.83 26.95 11.34
N ASP A 397 -12.66 26.12 11.94
CA ASP A 397 -13.07 26.17 13.33
C ASP A 397 -12.11 25.40 14.24
N THR A 398 -12.07 25.74 15.53
CA THR A 398 -11.37 25.00 16.58
C THR A 398 -12.33 24.69 17.74
N VAL A 399 -12.12 23.58 18.45
CA VAL A 399 -13.04 23.11 19.52
C VAL A 399 -13.24 24.14 20.63
N GLU A 400 -12.18 24.84 21.04
CA GLU A 400 -12.27 25.82 22.12
C GLU A 400 -12.85 27.17 21.66
N GLN A 401 -12.90 27.46 20.35
CA GLN A 401 -13.29 28.75 19.78
C GLN A 401 -12.59 29.96 20.46
N LEU A 402 -11.38 29.76 20.99
CA LEU A 402 -10.59 30.78 21.66
C LEU A 402 -9.55 31.35 20.69
N PRO A 403 -9.58 32.66 20.36
CA PRO A 403 -8.61 33.29 19.47
C PRO A 403 -7.15 33.10 19.89
N SER A 404 -6.87 32.97 21.20
CA SER A 404 -5.54 32.69 21.73
C SER A 404 -5.06 31.28 21.38
N ALA A 405 -5.92 30.28 21.53
CA ALA A 405 -5.61 28.88 21.23
C ALA A 405 -5.40 28.69 19.72
N THR A 406 -6.30 29.26 18.90
CA THR A 406 -6.15 29.27 17.43
C THR A 406 -4.82 29.91 17.01
N ARG A 407 -4.43 31.03 17.64
CA ARG A 407 -3.15 31.70 17.35
C ARG A 407 -1.93 30.84 17.69
N GLU A 408 -1.96 30.15 18.83
CA GLU A 408 -0.88 29.27 19.24
C GLU A 408 -0.74 28.08 18.27
N PHE A 409 -1.85 27.43 17.91
CA PHE A 409 -1.87 26.36 16.92
C PHE A 409 -1.29 26.79 15.57
N VAL A 410 -1.75 27.92 15.04
CA VAL A 410 -1.28 28.45 13.74
C VAL A 410 0.22 28.72 13.79
N SER A 411 0.73 29.33 14.86
CA SER A 411 2.18 29.57 15.01
C SER A 411 2.94 28.25 14.99
N ARG A 412 2.53 27.28 15.82
CA ARG A 412 3.17 25.96 15.88
C ARG A 412 3.16 25.25 14.53
N PHE A 413 2.03 25.27 13.83
CA PHE A 413 1.87 24.62 12.54
C PHE A 413 2.80 25.24 11.48
N PHE A 414 2.80 26.57 11.32
CA PHE A 414 3.63 27.22 10.30
C PHE A 414 5.13 27.26 10.65
N ASP A 415 5.49 27.11 11.92
CA ASP A 415 6.88 26.92 12.38
C ASP A 415 7.35 25.46 12.26
N SER A 416 6.45 24.51 11.98
CA SER A 416 6.77 23.09 11.80
C SER A 416 7.38 22.76 10.44
N THR A 417 7.95 21.55 10.31
CA THR A 417 8.44 21.01 9.04
C THR A 417 7.35 20.83 7.98
N GLU A 418 6.12 20.61 8.43
CA GLU A 418 4.93 20.44 7.61
C GLU A 418 4.44 21.80 7.08
N GLY A 419 4.61 22.86 7.88
CA GLY A 419 4.21 24.23 7.55
C GLY A 419 5.22 24.99 6.68
N GLU A 420 6.51 24.69 6.82
CA GLU A 420 7.61 25.38 6.13
C GLU A 420 7.43 25.50 4.60
N PRO A 421 6.99 24.45 3.87
CA PRO A 421 6.78 24.54 2.42
C PRO A 421 5.71 25.57 2.02
N PHE A 422 4.71 25.80 2.87
CA PHE A 422 3.63 26.76 2.60
C PHE A 422 4.12 28.21 2.72
N ASN A 423 5.00 28.49 3.68
CA ASN A 423 5.61 29.81 3.84
C ASN A 423 6.59 30.17 2.72
N LYS A 424 7.19 29.16 2.07
CA LYS A 424 8.15 29.32 0.97
C LYS A 424 7.51 29.21 -0.41
N ASN A 425 6.19 29.34 -0.50
CA ASN A 425 5.48 29.27 -1.76
C ASN A 425 5.93 30.43 -2.70
N PRO A 426 6.40 30.14 -3.94
CA PRO A 426 6.79 31.16 -4.90
C PRO A 426 5.64 32.11 -5.28
N ASP A 427 4.40 31.64 -5.20
CA ASP A 427 3.20 32.43 -5.49
C ASP A 427 2.77 33.34 -4.31
N GLY A 428 3.55 33.35 -3.22
CA GLY A 428 3.28 34.15 -2.02
C GLY A 428 2.86 33.32 -0.81
N ALA A 429 3.22 33.80 0.37
CA ALA A 429 2.89 33.19 1.65
C ALA A 429 1.38 33.28 1.95
N PRO A 430 0.82 32.35 2.74
CA PRO A 430 -0.59 32.40 3.11
C PRO A 430 -0.90 33.64 3.96
N GLY A 431 -2.01 34.31 3.64
CA GLY A 431 -2.58 35.35 4.49
C GLY A 431 -3.39 34.71 5.62
N ILE A 432 -3.03 34.98 6.87
CA ILE A 432 -3.60 34.32 8.05
C ILE A 432 -4.30 35.35 8.92
N PHE A 433 -5.57 35.12 9.21
CA PHE A 433 -6.41 36.00 10.02
C PHE A 433 -7.19 35.18 11.04
N ILE A 434 -7.36 35.72 12.24
CA ILE A 434 -8.16 35.09 13.29
C ILE A 434 -9.31 36.04 13.59
N TYR A 435 -10.53 35.53 13.46
CA TYR A 435 -11.73 36.30 13.74
C TYR A 435 -11.93 36.43 15.25
N ASP A 436 -11.77 37.64 15.76
CA ASP A 436 -11.79 37.95 17.19
C ASP A 436 -12.67 39.17 17.42
N GLU A 437 -13.89 38.94 17.92
CA GLU A 437 -14.87 40.00 18.21
C GLU A 437 -14.35 41.10 19.14
N GLY A 438 -13.31 40.83 19.95
CA GLY A 438 -12.68 41.81 20.82
C GLY A 438 -11.72 42.78 20.13
N GLN A 439 -11.37 42.55 18.85
CA GLN A 439 -10.41 43.34 18.09
C GLN A 439 -11.10 44.34 17.13
N PRO A 440 -10.42 45.43 16.74
CA PRO A 440 -10.89 46.31 15.67
C PRO A 440 -11.13 45.54 14.37
N LEU A 441 -12.28 45.78 13.72
CA LEU A 441 -12.75 45.01 12.56
C LEU A 441 -12.68 43.49 12.79
N LYS A 442 -12.86 43.06 14.04
CA LYS A 442 -12.88 41.67 14.47
C LYS A 442 -11.63 40.86 14.06
N GLY A 443 -10.47 41.52 14.00
CA GLY A 443 -9.20 40.90 13.58
C GLY A 443 -8.97 40.87 12.06
N LEU A 444 -9.94 41.33 11.26
CA LEU A 444 -9.88 41.38 9.79
C LEU A 444 -9.44 42.74 9.23
N GLY A 445 -8.87 43.60 10.07
CA GLY A 445 -8.50 44.98 9.71
C GLY A 445 -7.72 45.14 8.41
N PRO A 446 -6.72 44.30 8.09
CA PRO A 446 -5.97 44.41 6.83
C PRO A 446 -6.80 44.14 5.56
N LEU A 447 -7.98 43.51 5.66
CA LEU A 447 -8.91 43.37 4.53
C LEU A 447 -9.60 44.70 4.20
N GLY A 448 -9.70 45.64 5.16
CA GLY A 448 -10.52 46.84 5.03
C GLY A 448 -11.99 46.60 5.38
N PHE A 449 -12.74 47.67 5.64
CA PHE A 449 -14.11 47.61 6.20
C PHE A 449 -15.07 46.77 5.33
N GLU A 450 -15.21 47.13 4.05
CA GLU A 450 -16.17 46.48 3.13
C GLU A 450 -15.81 45.00 2.87
N ALA A 451 -14.53 44.70 2.69
CA ALA A 451 -14.08 43.34 2.46
C ALA A 451 -14.24 42.47 3.70
N ALA A 452 -13.92 43.00 4.89
CA ALA A 452 -14.06 42.28 6.15
C ALA A 452 -15.52 41.88 6.41
N GLU A 453 -16.48 42.77 6.17
CA GLU A 453 -17.91 42.48 6.33
C GLU A 453 -18.38 41.41 5.33
N LYS A 454 -18.07 41.57 4.04
CA LYS A 454 -18.48 40.61 3.00
C LYS A 454 -17.83 39.24 3.16
N VAL A 455 -16.56 39.18 3.55
CA VAL A 455 -15.86 37.90 3.80
C VAL A 455 -16.42 37.22 5.04
N GLN A 456 -16.75 37.97 6.10
CA GLN A 456 -17.41 37.43 7.29
C GLN A 456 -18.78 36.85 6.98
N GLU A 457 -19.59 37.52 6.17
CA GLU A 457 -20.90 37.01 5.73
C GLU A 457 -20.76 35.80 4.80
N MET A 458 -19.88 35.87 3.79
CA MET A 458 -19.69 34.81 2.80
C MET A 458 -19.22 33.50 3.42
N LEU A 459 -18.30 33.58 4.38
CA LEU A 459 -17.73 32.41 5.05
C LEU A 459 -18.42 32.08 6.37
N ASP A 460 -19.35 32.92 6.85
CA ASP A 460 -20.02 32.76 8.14
C ASP A 460 -19.01 32.62 9.30
N LEU A 461 -18.10 33.59 9.44
CA LEU A 461 -17.03 33.54 10.45
C LEU A 461 -17.57 33.77 11.86
N SER A 462 -17.18 32.90 12.78
CA SER A 462 -17.49 32.95 14.21
C SER A 462 -16.26 33.27 15.06
N HIS A 463 -16.49 33.73 16.31
CA HIS A 463 -15.41 34.04 17.25
C HIS A 463 -14.43 32.86 17.38
N GLY A 464 -13.13 33.13 17.23
CA GLY A 464 -12.07 32.12 17.29
C GLY A 464 -11.72 31.45 15.96
N ASP A 465 -12.52 31.65 14.91
CA ASP A 465 -12.29 31.04 13.59
C ASP A 465 -10.99 31.52 12.95
N LEU A 466 -10.34 30.60 12.24
CA LEU A 466 -9.19 30.86 11.40
C LEU A 466 -9.65 31.09 9.95
N LEU A 467 -9.22 32.20 9.37
CA LEU A 467 -9.36 32.50 7.95
C LEU A 467 -7.98 32.45 7.28
N ILE A 468 -7.85 31.64 6.24
CA ILE A 468 -6.62 31.54 5.44
C ILE A 468 -6.92 31.95 4.01
N LEU A 469 -6.04 32.80 3.46
CA LEU A 469 -6.05 33.24 2.08
C LEU A 469 -4.79 32.76 1.37
N GLN A 470 -4.91 32.35 0.12
CA GLN A 470 -3.78 32.01 -0.73
C GLN A 470 -4.04 32.50 -2.16
N ALA A 471 -3.05 33.19 -2.71
CA ALA A 471 -3.05 33.56 -4.11
C ALA A 471 -2.54 32.41 -4.98
N ARG A 472 -3.05 32.33 -6.21
CA ARG A 472 -2.54 31.47 -7.28
C ARG A 472 -2.65 32.14 -8.65
N PRO A 473 -1.88 31.70 -9.65
CA PRO A 473 -1.99 32.22 -11.01
C PRO A 473 -3.40 32.05 -11.59
N GLN A 474 -3.80 32.98 -12.45
CA GLN A 474 -5.04 32.90 -13.21
C GLN A 474 -4.93 31.86 -14.34
N ALA A 475 -4.93 30.59 -13.95
CA ALA A 475 -4.87 29.44 -14.83
C ALA A 475 -5.98 28.44 -14.50
N PRO A 476 -6.41 27.61 -15.48
CA PRO A 476 -7.22 26.44 -15.21
C PRO A 476 -6.55 25.53 -14.17
N PHE A 477 -7.35 24.75 -13.44
CA PHE A 477 -6.80 23.76 -12.54
C PHE A 477 -5.98 22.72 -13.32
N ALA A 478 -4.83 22.38 -12.75
CA ALA A 478 -3.95 21.33 -13.25
C ALA A 478 -3.40 20.55 -12.05
N GLY A 479 -3.19 19.24 -12.22
CA GLY A 479 -2.73 18.35 -11.16
C GLY A 479 -3.82 18.01 -10.13
N GLY A 480 -3.40 17.40 -9.00
CA GLY A 480 -4.32 16.84 -8.02
C GLY A 480 -4.60 17.68 -6.76
N ALA A 481 -3.88 18.79 -6.57
CA ALA A 481 -4.15 19.71 -5.47
C ALA A 481 -3.66 21.13 -5.77
N THR A 482 -4.40 22.12 -5.27
CA THR A 482 -3.92 23.50 -5.17
C THR A 482 -3.09 23.66 -3.89
N GLN A 483 -2.37 24.77 -3.79
CA GLN A 483 -1.65 25.12 -2.57
C GLN A 483 -2.60 25.25 -1.38
N LEU A 484 -3.72 25.96 -1.57
CA LEU A 484 -4.71 26.16 -0.51
C LEU A 484 -5.39 24.85 -0.09
N GLY A 485 -5.70 23.96 -1.04
CA GLY A 485 -6.21 22.62 -0.74
C GLY A 485 -5.21 21.75 0.04
N SER A 486 -3.91 21.93 -0.24
CA SER A 486 -2.84 21.27 0.52
C SER A 486 -2.71 21.80 1.94
N ILE A 487 -2.78 23.13 2.14
CA ILE A 487 -2.83 23.76 3.47
C ILE A 487 -4.05 23.26 4.24
N ARG A 488 -5.23 23.31 3.63
CA ARG A 488 -6.51 22.83 4.20
C ARG A 488 -6.38 21.42 4.76
N ARG A 489 -5.85 20.48 3.97
CA ARG A 489 -5.65 19.08 4.38
C ARG A 489 -4.61 18.96 5.51
N ALA A 490 -3.47 19.63 5.37
CA ALA A 490 -2.40 19.55 6.36
C ALA A 490 -2.83 20.11 7.72
N MET A 491 -3.56 21.23 7.74
CA MET A 491 -4.09 21.84 8.95
C MET A 491 -5.21 21.01 9.57
N ALA A 492 -6.10 20.42 8.77
CA ALA A 492 -7.10 19.50 9.28
C ALA A 492 -6.44 18.31 10.02
N ALA A 493 -5.43 17.68 9.39
CA ALA A 493 -4.68 16.59 10.00
C ALA A 493 -3.95 17.02 11.30
N ALA A 494 -3.27 18.17 11.29
CA ALA A 494 -2.56 18.68 12.45
C ALA A 494 -3.51 19.04 13.60
N SER A 495 -4.67 19.67 13.30
CA SER A 495 -5.66 20.02 14.31
C SER A 495 -6.27 18.79 15.00
N ILE A 496 -6.44 17.68 14.27
CA ILE A 496 -6.91 16.42 14.84
C ILE A 496 -5.82 15.77 15.70
N ALA A 497 -4.57 15.82 15.25
CA ALA A 497 -3.44 15.26 16.00
C ALA A 497 -3.15 15.99 17.32
N GLU A 498 -3.52 17.29 17.41
CA GLU A 498 -3.41 18.10 18.63
C GLU A 498 -4.71 18.14 19.46
N ASP A 499 -5.68 17.28 19.16
CA ASP A 499 -7.00 17.22 19.83
C ASP A 499 -7.78 18.56 19.78
N LEU A 500 -7.50 19.42 18.79
CA LEU A 500 -8.17 20.71 18.58
C LEU A 500 -9.44 20.58 17.72
N ARG A 501 -9.62 19.46 17.03
CA ARG A 501 -10.81 19.07 16.26
C ARG A 501 -11.00 17.56 16.33
N GLU A 502 -12.24 17.11 16.36
CA GLU A 502 -12.56 15.68 16.28
C GLU A 502 -12.35 15.16 14.85
N ALA A 503 -11.84 13.93 14.72
CA ALA A 503 -11.76 13.26 13.43
C ALA A 503 -13.18 12.93 12.92
N PRO A 504 -13.54 13.28 11.68
CA PRO A 504 -14.86 12.94 11.17
C PRO A 504 -15.09 11.42 11.15
N PRO A 505 -16.24 10.92 11.65
CA PRO A 505 -16.52 9.49 11.69
C PRO A 505 -16.90 8.94 10.31
N GLY A 506 -16.90 7.61 10.20
CA GLY A 506 -17.43 6.88 9.04
C GLY A 506 -16.61 6.99 7.74
N PHE A 507 -17.15 6.40 6.68
CA PHE A 507 -16.58 6.41 5.34
C PHE A 507 -17.47 7.19 4.37
N GLU A 508 -16.90 8.18 3.69
CA GLU A 508 -17.59 8.92 2.63
C GLU A 508 -17.02 8.54 1.27
N PHE A 509 -17.83 7.83 0.47
CA PHE A 509 -17.48 7.43 -0.89
C PHE A 509 -17.90 8.49 -1.90
N LEU A 510 -16.95 8.90 -2.74
CA LEU A 510 -17.12 9.96 -3.72
C LEU A 510 -16.47 9.57 -5.04
N TRP A 511 -17.23 9.65 -6.12
CA TRP A 511 -16.68 9.61 -7.47
C TRP A 511 -16.28 11.01 -7.90
N ILE A 512 -15.03 11.16 -8.33
CA ILE A 512 -14.58 12.33 -9.07
C ILE A 512 -14.64 11.98 -10.55
N VAL A 513 -15.28 12.83 -11.34
CA VAL A 513 -15.53 12.60 -12.79
C VAL A 513 -15.16 13.84 -13.59
N ASP A 514 -15.22 13.75 -14.91
CA ASP A 514 -15.07 14.90 -15.82
C ASP A 514 -13.71 15.59 -15.70
N PHE A 515 -12.67 14.78 -15.58
CA PHE A 515 -11.30 15.26 -15.63
C PHE A 515 -10.98 15.88 -16.99
N PRO A 516 -10.08 16.87 -17.05
CA PRO A 516 -9.45 17.26 -18.30
C PRO A 516 -8.80 16.03 -18.96
N LEU A 517 -8.87 15.95 -20.30
CA LEU A 517 -8.21 14.88 -21.03
C LEU A 517 -6.68 15.05 -21.07
N PHE A 518 -6.25 16.30 -21.10
CA PHE A 518 -4.85 16.69 -21.13
C PHE A 518 -4.55 17.72 -20.03
N SER A 519 -3.34 17.66 -19.49
CA SER A 519 -2.78 18.64 -18.57
C SER A 519 -1.49 19.22 -19.15
N PRO A 520 -1.08 20.43 -18.74
CA PRO A 520 0.24 20.94 -19.08
C PRO A 520 1.33 19.99 -18.59
N THR A 521 2.39 19.78 -19.37
CA THR A 521 3.54 18.98 -18.91
C THR A 521 4.23 19.65 -17.73
N ASP A 522 4.49 18.87 -16.68
CA ASP A 522 5.34 19.26 -15.56
C ASP A 522 6.77 18.71 -15.78
N ALA A 523 7.79 19.56 -15.62
CA ALA A 523 9.18 19.17 -15.75
C ALA A 523 9.66 18.21 -14.63
N SER A 524 8.91 18.11 -13.53
CA SER A 524 9.19 17.23 -12.40
C SER A 524 8.67 15.80 -12.58
N GLU A 525 7.75 15.58 -13.52
CA GLU A 525 7.19 14.25 -13.82
C GLU A 525 7.91 13.56 -14.99
N PRO A 526 8.02 12.22 -14.99
CA PRO A 526 8.50 11.48 -16.16
C PRO A 526 7.53 11.72 -17.33
N GLY A 527 7.92 12.59 -18.26
CA GLY A 527 7.05 12.93 -19.40
C GLY A 527 6.66 11.69 -20.22
N GLN A 528 5.49 11.73 -20.86
CA GLN A 528 4.98 10.66 -21.72
C GLN A 528 5.68 10.60 -23.10
N GLY A 529 6.82 11.29 -23.26
CA GLY A 529 7.63 11.33 -24.48
C GLY A 529 7.14 12.29 -25.57
N GLY A 530 6.16 13.14 -25.26
CA GLY A 530 5.64 14.17 -26.15
C GLY A 530 6.38 15.50 -26.05
N THR A 531 6.31 16.31 -27.11
CA THR A 531 6.94 17.66 -27.17
C THR A 531 5.90 18.80 -27.18
N ALA A 532 4.62 18.48 -26.98
CA ALA A 532 3.52 19.41 -27.18
C ALA A 532 3.28 20.41 -26.04
N GLY A 533 4.00 20.28 -24.90
CA GLY A 533 3.63 21.02 -23.69
C GLY A 533 2.40 20.44 -22.97
N LEU A 534 1.91 19.28 -23.42
CA LEU A 534 0.75 18.57 -22.88
C LEU A 534 1.11 17.11 -22.54
N SER A 535 0.54 16.60 -21.46
CA SER A 535 0.50 15.20 -21.06
C SER A 535 -0.94 14.72 -20.93
N ALA A 536 -1.20 13.43 -21.09
CA ALA A 536 -2.49 12.87 -20.72
C ALA A 536 -2.65 12.91 -19.19
N THR A 537 -3.81 13.39 -18.71
CA THR A 537 -4.05 13.57 -17.26
C THR A 537 -4.06 12.27 -16.48
N HIS A 538 -4.56 11.18 -17.08
CA HIS A 538 -4.58 9.85 -16.46
C HIS A 538 -3.58 8.90 -17.12
N HIS A 539 -3.84 8.52 -18.37
CA HIS A 539 -2.94 7.77 -19.23
C HIS A 539 -3.33 8.01 -20.70
N PRO A 540 -2.44 7.77 -21.68
CA PRO A 540 -2.68 8.25 -23.04
C PRO A 540 -3.72 7.45 -23.84
N PHE A 541 -4.26 6.37 -23.26
CA PHE A 541 -5.35 5.56 -23.83
C PHE A 541 -6.77 6.00 -23.44
N THR A 542 -6.93 7.05 -22.64
CA THR A 542 -8.24 7.52 -22.15
C THR A 542 -9.06 8.16 -23.26
N ALA A 543 -10.35 7.79 -23.36
CA ALA A 543 -11.27 8.34 -24.34
C ALA A 543 -11.78 9.73 -23.94
N PRO A 544 -12.03 10.62 -24.92
CA PRO A 544 -12.85 11.81 -24.70
C PRO A 544 -14.24 11.43 -24.19
N LYS A 545 -14.84 12.29 -23.36
CA LYS A 545 -16.12 12.02 -22.70
C LYS A 545 -17.28 11.93 -23.69
N THR A 546 -17.46 12.95 -24.52
CA THR A 546 -18.58 13.07 -25.46
C THR A 546 -18.11 13.26 -26.90
N SER A 547 -19.03 13.20 -27.86
CA SER A 547 -18.74 13.56 -29.26
C SER A 547 -18.25 14.99 -29.41
N SER A 548 -18.77 15.92 -28.59
CA SER A 548 -18.30 17.31 -28.57
C SER A 548 -16.85 17.41 -28.08
N ASP A 549 -16.44 16.56 -27.13
CA ASP A 549 -15.03 16.47 -26.70
C ASP A 549 -14.12 15.88 -27.78
N VAL A 550 -14.65 14.98 -28.62
CA VAL A 550 -13.92 14.49 -29.81
C VAL A 550 -13.68 15.62 -30.80
N ASP A 551 -14.68 16.48 -31.06
CA ASP A 551 -14.50 17.64 -31.95
C ASP A 551 -13.40 18.59 -31.43
N LEU A 552 -13.30 18.76 -30.11
CA LEU A 552 -12.29 19.60 -29.47
C LEU A 552 -10.87 19.10 -29.71
N LEU A 553 -10.63 17.80 -29.95
CA LEU A 553 -9.29 17.27 -30.24
C LEU A 553 -8.61 17.94 -31.45
N SER A 554 -9.41 18.42 -32.41
CA SER A 554 -8.92 19.12 -33.61
C SER A 554 -8.94 20.64 -33.49
N LYS A 555 -9.73 21.19 -32.55
CA LYS A 555 -9.97 22.63 -32.39
C LYS A 555 -9.15 23.21 -31.24
N ASP A 556 -9.34 22.66 -30.05
CA ASP A 556 -8.70 23.07 -28.80
C ASP A 556 -8.68 21.88 -27.83
N PRO A 557 -7.66 21.01 -27.89
CA PRO A 557 -7.59 19.80 -27.08
C PRO A 557 -7.53 20.10 -25.58
N THR A 558 -7.11 21.31 -25.17
CA THR A 558 -7.00 21.69 -23.75
C THR A 558 -8.34 21.79 -23.04
N LYS A 559 -9.43 21.88 -23.80
CA LYS A 559 -10.81 21.93 -23.27
C LYS A 559 -11.53 20.59 -23.29
N ALA A 560 -10.94 19.55 -23.90
CA ALA A 560 -11.57 18.25 -24.00
C ALA A 560 -11.63 17.58 -22.63
N LEU A 561 -12.81 17.07 -22.26
CA LEU A 561 -12.98 16.27 -21.05
C LEU A 561 -12.76 14.78 -21.34
N ALA A 562 -12.23 14.08 -20.34
CA ALA A 562 -12.05 12.63 -20.35
C ALA A 562 -13.27 11.90 -19.76
N ASP A 563 -13.56 10.71 -20.29
CA ASP A 563 -14.40 9.73 -19.60
C ASP A 563 -13.58 8.98 -18.53
N HIS A 564 -12.98 9.75 -17.62
CA HIS A 564 -12.14 9.30 -16.51
C HIS A 564 -12.89 9.54 -15.20
N TYR A 565 -12.79 8.58 -14.30
CA TYR A 565 -13.44 8.56 -13.00
C TYR A 565 -12.52 7.95 -11.94
N ASP A 566 -12.43 8.61 -10.79
CA ASP A 566 -11.67 8.16 -9.61
C ASP A 566 -12.61 7.94 -8.43
N LEU A 567 -12.40 6.85 -7.70
CA LEU A 567 -13.09 6.58 -6.44
C LEU A 567 -12.25 7.08 -5.28
N VAL A 568 -12.80 8.05 -4.55
CA VAL A 568 -12.19 8.69 -3.39
C VAL A 568 -12.97 8.29 -2.14
N VAL A 569 -12.24 7.95 -1.08
CA VAL A 569 -12.81 7.69 0.25
C VAL A 569 -11.99 8.45 1.27
N ASN A 570 -12.64 9.35 2.03
CA ASN A 570 -11.99 10.09 3.12
C ASN A 570 -10.69 10.79 2.68
N GLY A 571 -10.71 11.43 1.50
CA GLY A 571 -9.55 12.11 0.93
C GLY A 571 -8.45 11.20 0.35
N VAL A 572 -8.68 9.88 0.30
CA VAL A 572 -7.79 8.90 -0.29
C VAL A 572 -8.36 8.39 -1.61
N GLU A 573 -7.60 8.57 -2.69
CA GLU A 573 -7.87 7.93 -3.97
C GLU A 573 -7.64 6.42 -3.87
N LEU A 574 -8.73 5.66 -3.80
CA LEU A 574 -8.70 4.20 -3.74
C LEU A 574 -8.40 3.59 -5.10
N GLY A 575 -8.82 4.21 -6.18
CA GLY A 575 -8.59 3.72 -7.53
C GLY A 575 -9.11 4.67 -8.60
N GLY A 576 -8.74 4.37 -9.83
CA GLY A 576 -9.10 5.18 -11.00
C GLY A 576 -9.32 4.33 -12.25
N GLY A 577 -10.07 4.87 -13.19
CA GLY A 577 -10.38 4.19 -14.43
C GLY A 577 -10.91 5.12 -15.51
N SER A 578 -10.95 4.63 -16.74
CA SER A 578 -11.54 5.39 -17.83
C SER A 578 -12.14 4.48 -18.89
N ARG A 579 -13.03 5.04 -19.70
CA ARG A 579 -13.31 4.46 -21.01
C ARG A 579 -12.08 4.62 -21.90
N ARG A 580 -11.75 3.58 -22.66
CA ARG A 580 -10.56 3.55 -23.50
C ARG A 580 -10.85 3.94 -24.94
N ILE A 581 -9.84 4.45 -25.61
CA ILE A 581 -9.88 4.66 -27.06
C ILE A 581 -9.78 3.29 -27.74
N HIS A 582 -10.91 2.81 -28.28
CA HIS A 582 -10.97 1.53 -29.00
C HIS A 582 -10.56 1.65 -30.48
N CYS A 583 -10.54 2.87 -31.04
CA CYS A 583 -10.21 3.11 -32.44
C CYS A 583 -8.71 3.43 -32.62
N ALA A 584 -7.99 2.56 -33.34
CA ALA A 584 -6.56 2.73 -33.60
C ALA A 584 -6.21 4.05 -34.30
N LEU A 585 -7.07 4.52 -35.22
CA LEU A 585 -6.86 5.79 -35.93
C LEU A 585 -6.93 6.99 -34.97
N THR A 586 -7.91 6.99 -34.07
CA THR A 586 -8.06 8.02 -33.04
C THR A 586 -6.89 8.00 -32.06
N GLN A 587 -6.48 6.82 -31.60
CA GLN A 587 -5.33 6.67 -30.70
C GLN A 587 -4.05 7.20 -31.35
N ASN A 588 -3.82 6.87 -32.61
CA ASN A 588 -2.67 7.33 -33.38
C ASN A 588 -2.70 8.85 -33.63
N TYR A 589 -3.88 9.42 -33.88
CA TYR A 589 -4.07 10.87 -33.98
C TYR A 589 -3.68 11.57 -32.66
N ILE A 590 -4.12 11.05 -31.51
CA ILE A 590 -3.77 11.60 -30.20
C ILE A 590 -2.26 11.53 -29.96
N PHE A 591 -1.62 10.39 -30.21
CA PHE A 591 -0.17 10.26 -30.05
C PHE A 591 0.62 11.23 -30.93
N LYS A 592 0.26 11.31 -32.21
CA LYS A 592 1.05 12.03 -33.21
C LYS A 592 0.74 13.52 -33.26
N GLU A 593 -0.53 13.88 -33.33
CA GLU A 593 -0.93 15.27 -33.62
C GLU A 593 -1.12 16.09 -32.34
N ILE A 594 -1.59 15.46 -31.24
CA ILE A 594 -1.84 16.15 -29.97
C ILE A 594 -0.61 16.08 -29.07
N LEU A 595 -0.16 14.88 -28.71
CA LEU A 595 0.97 14.69 -27.80
C LEU A 595 2.32 14.92 -28.49
N LYS A 596 2.36 14.91 -29.83
CA LYS A 596 3.57 15.07 -30.65
C LYS A 596 4.68 14.10 -30.24
N MET A 597 4.29 12.83 -30.04
CA MET A 597 5.24 11.75 -29.79
C MET A 597 6.04 11.43 -31.06
N PRO A 598 7.35 11.14 -30.95
CA PRO A 598 8.16 10.76 -32.11
C PRO A 598 7.73 9.38 -32.64
N LYS A 599 8.02 9.08 -33.90
CA LYS A 599 7.56 7.83 -34.53
C LYS A 599 8.07 6.59 -33.80
N GLU A 600 9.34 6.60 -33.40
CA GLU A 600 9.98 5.50 -32.67
C GLU A 600 9.23 5.18 -31.38
N ARG A 601 8.68 6.22 -30.75
CA ARG A 601 7.87 6.11 -29.54
C ARG A 601 6.50 5.51 -29.81
N ILE A 602 5.86 5.89 -30.90
CA ILE A 602 4.58 5.32 -31.32
C ILE A 602 4.75 3.84 -31.70
N ASP A 603 5.86 3.48 -32.34
CA ASP A 603 6.18 2.09 -32.70
C ASP A 603 6.29 1.18 -31.45
N GLU A 604 6.63 1.74 -30.28
CA GLU A 604 6.57 1.02 -29.00
C GLU A 604 5.13 0.67 -28.58
N PHE A 605 4.09 1.24 -29.17
CA PHE A 605 2.69 0.86 -28.92
C PHE A 605 2.06 0.07 -30.09
N GLN A 606 2.85 -0.32 -31.09
CA GLN A 606 2.33 -0.93 -32.31
C GLN A 606 1.53 -2.23 -32.07
N HIS A 607 1.91 -3.04 -31.08
CA HIS A 607 1.16 -4.25 -30.72
C HIS A 607 -0.24 -3.93 -30.19
N LEU A 608 -0.38 -2.86 -29.42
CA LEU A 608 -1.69 -2.38 -28.95
C LEU A 608 -2.47 -1.78 -30.12
N LEU A 609 -1.88 -0.91 -30.93
CA LEU A 609 -2.53 -0.31 -32.10
C LEU A 609 -3.04 -1.38 -33.09
N ASN A 610 -2.27 -2.46 -33.30
CA ASN A 610 -2.69 -3.60 -34.12
C ASN A 610 -3.90 -4.32 -33.52
N ALA A 611 -3.93 -4.51 -32.21
CA ALA A 611 -5.07 -5.12 -31.52
C ALA A 611 -6.32 -4.23 -31.62
N LEU A 612 -6.17 -2.92 -31.45
CA LEU A 612 -7.26 -1.95 -31.62
C LEU A 612 -7.81 -1.96 -33.06
N TRP A 613 -6.91 -2.00 -34.05
CA TRP A 613 -7.26 -2.00 -35.47
C TRP A 613 -8.04 -3.24 -35.90
N ALA A 614 -7.81 -4.38 -35.25
CA ALA A 614 -8.48 -5.66 -35.52
C ALA A 614 -9.94 -5.74 -35.02
N GLY A 615 -10.63 -4.60 -34.89
CA GLY A 615 -12.04 -4.54 -34.47
C GLY A 615 -12.23 -4.57 -32.95
N CYS A 616 -11.41 -3.83 -32.21
CA CYS A 616 -11.56 -3.74 -30.75
C CYS A 616 -12.91 -3.11 -30.36
N PRO A 617 -13.69 -3.72 -29.46
CA PRO A 617 -14.95 -3.16 -29.00
C PRO A 617 -14.72 -1.91 -28.13
N PRO A 618 -15.70 -1.01 -28.00
CA PRO A 618 -15.70 -0.02 -26.93
C PRO A 618 -15.50 -0.73 -25.59
N HIS A 619 -14.58 -0.26 -24.76
CA HIS A 619 -14.27 -0.90 -23.49
C HIS A 619 -13.85 0.14 -22.46
N ALA A 620 -14.05 -0.20 -21.19
CA ALA A 620 -13.75 0.63 -20.05
C ALA A 620 -13.30 -0.25 -18.89
N GLY A 621 -12.55 0.33 -17.95
CA GLY A 621 -12.14 -0.42 -16.78
C GLY A 621 -11.70 0.46 -15.64
N PHE A 622 -11.18 -0.20 -14.60
CA PHE A 622 -10.84 0.42 -13.33
C PHE A 622 -9.69 -0.34 -12.67
N ALA A 623 -8.86 0.36 -11.92
CA ALA A 623 -7.81 -0.23 -11.12
C ALA A 623 -7.94 0.25 -9.69
N LEU A 624 -8.26 -0.66 -8.77
CA LEU A 624 -8.37 -0.39 -7.35
C LEU A 624 -7.03 -0.70 -6.67
N GLY A 625 -6.43 0.30 -6.02
CA GLY A 625 -5.22 0.14 -5.21
C GLY A 625 -5.50 -0.72 -4.00
N PHE A 626 -5.27 -2.03 -4.11
CA PHE A 626 -5.67 -3.00 -3.09
C PHE A 626 -4.93 -2.77 -1.76
N ASP A 627 -3.67 -2.34 -1.80
CA ASP A 627 -2.95 -1.96 -0.58
C ASP A 627 -3.61 -0.77 0.13
N ARG A 628 -3.97 0.29 -0.60
CA ARG A 628 -4.65 1.47 -0.03
C ARG A 628 -6.03 1.13 0.49
N LEU A 629 -6.78 0.30 -0.24
CA LEU A 629 -8.11 -0.17 0.17
C LEU A 629 -8.05 -0.82 1.56
N ILE A 630 -7.15 -1.79 1.76
CA ILE A 630 -7.02 -2.47 3.06
C ILE A 630 -6.56 -1.51 4.15
N THR A 631 -5.63 -0.60 3.84
CA THR A 631 -5.19 0.43 4.78
C THR A 631 -6.34 1.32 5.24
N VAL A 632 -7.19 1.79 4.32
CA VAL A 632 -8.36 2.62 4.63
C VAL A 632 -9.40 1.83 5.44
N MET A 633 -9.71 0.60 5.05
CA MET A 633 -10.66 -0.25 5.78
C MET A 633 -10.24 -0.52 7.24
N LEU A 634 -8.94 -0.68 7.48
CA LEU A 634 -8.39 -0.94 8.82
C LEU A 634 -8.02 0.33 9.59
N GLY A 635 -8.24 1.53 9.02
CA GLY A 635 -7.85 2.80 9.64
C GLY A 635 -6.35 2.91 9.93
N LYS A 636 -5.51 2.30 9.08
CA LYS A 636 -4.04 2.33 9.23
C LYS A 636 -3.45 3.56 8.55
N GLU A 637 -2.35 4.07 9.09
CA GLU A 637 -1.67 5.27 8.54
C GLU A 637 -0.81 4.95 7.31
N SER A 638 -0.31 3.71 7.20
CA SER A 638 0.59 3.32 6.11
C SER A 638 0.20 2.00 5.45
N VAL A 639 0.41 1.93 4.14
CA VAL A 639 0.31 0.66 3.39
C VAL A 639 1.32 -0.39 3.85
N ARG A 640 2.36 0.01 4.59
CA ARG A 640 3.36 -0.92 5.16
C ARG A 640 2.77 -1.85 6.22
N ASP A 641 1.69 -1.46 6.88
CA ASP A 641 1.06 -2.25 7.94
C ASP A 641 0.14 -3.35 7.40
N VAL A 642 -0.17 -3.29 6.10
CA VAL A 642 -0.99 -4.29 5.41
C VAL A 642 -0.16 -5.14 4.43
N ILE A 643 1.16 -4.93 4.41
CA ILE A 643 2.13 -5.67 3.58
C ILE A 643 3.04 -6.49 4.50
N ALA A 644 3.25 -7.76 4.16
CA ALA A 644 4.06 -8.66 4.99
C ALA A 644 5.51 -8.18 5.12
N PHE A 645 6.14 -7.86 3.99
CA PHE A 645 7.54 -7.41 3.90
C PHE A 645 7.64 -6.13 3.05
N PRO A 646 7.26 -4.97 3.63
CA PRO A 646 7.30 -3.70 2.92
C PRO A 646 8.74 -3.22 2.74
N LYS A 647 8.95 -2.42 1.70
CA LYS A 647 10.19 -1.68 1.49
C LYS A 647 10.21 -0.41 2.34
N ILE A 648 11.40 -0.02 2.79
CA ILE A 648 11.66 1.14 3.63
C ILE A 648 12.63 2.13 2.97
N GLY A 649 12.81 3.27 3.62
CA GLY A 649 13.70 4.34 3.14
C GLY A 649 13.17 5.05 1.90
N LYS A 650 13.94 6.01 1.39
CA LYS A 650 13.59 6.78 0.17
C LYS A 650 13.78 5.98 -1.12
N LYS A 651 14.64 4.94 -1.09
CA LYS A 651 15.07 4.17 -2.28
C LYS A 651 14.48 2.76 -2.40
N GLY A 652 13.53 2.40 -1.54
CA GLY A 652 12.82 1.12 -1.65
C GLY A 652 13.64 -0.08 -1.19
N GLU A 653 14.33 0.07 -0.06
CA GLU A 653 15.23 -0.95 0.48
C GLU A 653 14.46 -1.98 1.32
N ASP A 654 14.86 -3.24 1.26
CA ASP A 654 14.45 -4.28 2.21
C ASP A 654 15.53 -4.41 3.30
N ALA A 655 15.22 -3.94 4.50
CA ALA A 655 16.16 -3.99 5.63
C ALA A 655 16.39 -5.40 6.18
N MET A 656 15.45 -6.33 5.98
CA MET A 656 15.54 -7.69 6.51
C MET A 656 16.56 -8.51 5.73
N VAL A 657 16.47 -8.47 4.39
CA VAL A 657 17.39 -9.20 3.52
C VAL A 657 18.50 -8.33 2.93
N LYS A 658 18.54 -7.04 3.30
CA LYS A 658 19.52 -6.04 2.81
C LYS A 658 19.49 -5.92 1.29
N ALA A 659 18.30 -5.80 0.71
CA ALA A 659 18.11 -5.58 -0.73
C ALA A 659 17.87 -4.08 -1.03
N PRO A 660 18.31 -3.57 -2.20
CA PRO A 660 19.09 -4.26 -3.23
C PRO A 660 20.54 -4.56 -2.77
N GLY A 661 21.08 -5.70 -3.20
CA GLY A 661 22.47 -6.10 -2.93
C GLY A 661 23.39 -5.83 -4.12
N LYS A 662 24.70 -5.71 -3.87
CA LYS A 662 25.71 -5.62 -4.94
C LYS A 662 25.80 -6.96 -5.69
N ILE A 663 25.72 -6.93 -7.02
CA ILE A 663 25.99 -8.10 -7.86
C ILE A 663 27.49 -8.29 -8.07
N SER A 664 27.93 -9.53 -8.32
CA SER A 664 29.33 -9.82 -8.66
C SER A 664 29.64 -9.43 -10.11
N GLU A 665 30.92 -9.22 -10.43
CA GLU A 665 31.38 -8.98 -11.80
C GLU A 665 31.04 -10.15 -12.75
N GLU A 666 30.99 -11.38 -12.23
CA GLU A 666 30.58 -12.56 -12.99
C GLU A 666 29.10 -12.45 -13.42
N VAL A 667 28.22 -12.09 -12.49
CA VAL A 667 26.80 -11.86 -12.78
C VAL A 667 26.64 -10.68 -13.74
N ALA A 668 27.34 -9.57 -13.50
CA ALA A 668 27.27 -8.40 -14.38
C ALA A 668 27.67 -8.74 -15.82
N ARG A 669 28.76 -9.51 -16.02
CA ARG A 669 29.20 -9.99 -17.34
C ARG A 669 28.14 -10.85 -18.04
N LEU A 670 27.45 -11.73 -17.32
CA LEU A 670 26.39 -12.58 -17.88
C LEU A 670 25.24 -11.75 -18.51
N TYR A 671 24.95 -10.59 -17.92
CA TYR A 671 23.90 -9.69 -18.39
C TYR A 671 24.43 -8.53 -19.26
N ASN A 672 25.70 -8.56 -19.64
CA ASN A 672 26.36 -7.50 -20.42
C ASN A 672 26.33 -6.12 -19.72
N ILE A 673 26.37 -6.11 -18.39
CA ILE A 673 26.41 -4.91 -17.55
C ILE A 673 27.85 -4.65 -17.14
N LYS A 674 28.27 -3.39 -17.21
CA LYS A 674 29.53 -2.91 -16.63
C LYS A 674 29.21 -2.19 -15.32
N LEU A 675 29.77 -2.67 -14.21
CA LEU A 675 29.58 -2.11 -12.87
C LEU A 675 30.33 -0.79 -12.67
#